data_AF-A0A2U1M3R7-F1
#
_entry.id   AF-A0A2U1M3R7-F1
#
_cell.length_a   1.000
_cell.length_b   1.000
_cell.length_c   1.000
_cell.angle_alpha   90.00
_cell.angle_beta   90.00
_cell.angle_gamma   90.00
#
_symmetry.space_group_name_H-M   'P 1'
#
loop_
_entity.id
_entity.type
_entity.pdbx_description
1 polymer ?
#
loop_
_entity_poly.entity_id
_entity_poly.type
_entity_poly.pdbx_seq_one_letter_code
_entity_poly.pdbx_strand_id
1 'polypeptide(L)'
;MDSANKSNNNDRYRIILLPWLAYSHISRFLAFAKGLAKHSYLDIYLCSSQINLQIIKKNLPDKYSKSITLVELNLPSTTSLPLHYHTTKGLPPHLLKTLTADYAKSGPDFEVIIQSIRPHLLIYDFSQLWAIDAATSMNVPSVMFLSGCVSLYSMAAHFAIRPSGEKYPFPEMYFKDHEIAHMKAIGKYIPPMEEIDTTSHPFFECMNRSRDIILVKSTRELAGKYIDYMSEIVGKKVLPVGPLVEENSKEDVNEHVELFQWLDNKQDSSVVFVSFGSEYFLSENDIEDIAYGLELSQLAFLDSPLKVLFPRVYALDRNKQCAVAQRLNCSDWSVDFRRMPRGGAEESQFTALLEAIRDVRLSDASDGWIWGLDHSGFSVASARKYIDEQVLTGGYTSTRWPRCVPIKVNVFMWRLGLNKLPTLVNMDRFTMSQVPYTELCDVDPMLDDITVIARCISTWHSHAKGKPNEPWSLDGNRIQATIKRDAMSKFAGLLEEGACYRIRNFGVGENGGKYPLLPHKYKINFFKNTSLTRINRFDTNHNGFKFKPFLRFSTRRWTEEEAVDVIGTIVSIGNPKPFGSGQKLRTVILEDAESQQLQCTFFDNWSDMFNDITDNRESIGHVVIVLQLAKVKYWNVIFAIVAK
;
A
#
# COMPACT_ATOMS: atom_id res chain seq x y z
N MET A 1 26.25 47.75 34.41
CA MET A 1 25.87 47.89 35.83
C MET A 1 24.40 48.22 35.78
N ASP A 2 23.48 47.37 36.24
CA ASP A 2 23.66 46.45 37.36
C ASP A 2 23.60 44.95 37.07
N SER A 3 23.91 44.18 38.11
CA SER A 3 24.32 42.79 38.09
C SER A 3 23.21 41.79 37.82
N ALA A 4 23.55 40.75 37.05
CA ALA A 4 22.76 39.54 36.94
C ALA A 4 22.59 38.87 38.32
N ASN A 5 21.39 38.98 38.90
CA ASN A 5 20.95 38.07 39.95
C ASN A 5 20.69 36.69 39.32
N LYS A 6 21.73 35.85 39.28
CA LYS A 6 21.57 34.41 39.09
C LYS A 6 20.86 33.84 40.31
N SER A 7 19.54 33.76 40.27
CA SER A 7 18.81 32.88 41.17
C SER A 7 19.18 31.43 40.84
N ASN A 8 20.02 30.82 41.68
CA ASN A 8 20.05 29.37 41.80
C ASN A 8 18.68 28.95 42.35
N ASN A 9 17.77 28.54 41.46
CA ASN A 9 16.59 27.80 41.89
C ASN A 9 16.35 26.60 40.99
N ASN A 10 16.09 25.47 41.62
CA ASN A 10 16.02 24.14 40.99
C ASN A 10 14.60 23.89 40.43
N ASP A 11 13.99 24.92 39.85
CA ASP A 11 12.57 24.96 39.53
C ASP A 11 12.25 24.16 38.26
N ARG A 12 11.67 22.97 38.49
CA ARG A 12 11.23 22.07 37.43
C ARG A 12 9.82 22.45 36.96
N TYR A 13 9.67 22.59 35.65
CA TYR A 13 8.40 22.89 35.00
C TYR A 13 7.53 21.63 34.90
N ARG A 14 6.62 21.50 35.86
CA ARG A 14 5.55 20.49 35.89
C ARG A 14 4.53 20.71 34.77
N ILE A 15 4.30 19.69 33.94
CA ILE A 15 3.33 19.66 32.83
C ILE A 15 2.41 18.45 33.02
N ILE A 16 1.09 18.68 33.00
CA ILE A 16 0.09 17.60 32.95
C ILE A 16 -0.24 17.28 31.49
N LEU A 17 -0.30 16.00 31.17
CA LEU A 17 -0.73 15.42 29.90
C LEU A 17 -2.02 14.62 30.13
N LEU A 18 -3.13 15.06 29.55
CA LEU A 18 -4.46 14.46 29.73
C LEU A 18 -5.03 13.96 28.38
N PRO A 19 -4.64 12.76 27.91
CA PRO A 19 -5.25 12.12 26.74
C PRO A 19 -6.70 11.71 26.99
N TRP A 20 -7.49 11.58 25.91
CA TRP A 20 -8.71 10.78 25.91
C TRP A 20 -8.39 9.31 26.26
N LEU A 21 -9.34 8.58 26.86
CA LEU A 21 -9.13 7.22 27.39
C LEU A 21 -8.94 6.11 26.33
N ALA A 22 -8.78 6.48 25.06
CA ALA A 22 -8.47 5.54 23.98
C ALA A 22 -6.98 5.25 23.85
N TYR A 23 -6.62 3.99 23.59
CA TYR A 23 -5.20 3.59 23.51
C TYR A 23 -4.46 4.29 22.36
N SER A 24 -5.16 4.49 21.24
CA SER A 24 -4.69 5.29 20.09
C SER A 24 -4.39 6.77 20.41
N HIS A 25 -4.94 7.33 21.48
CA HIS A 25 -4.64 8.68 21.98
C HIS A 25 -3.51 8.64 23.01
N ILE A 26 -3.65 7.78 24.02
CA ILE A 26 -2.71 7.56 25.12
C ILE A 26 -1.29 7.28 24.61
N SER A 27 -1.14 6.38 23.61
CA SER A 27 0.14 6.08 22.95
C SER A 27 0.83 7.32 22.39
N ARG A 28 0.08 8.26 21.81
CA ARG A 28 0.63 9.50 21.22
C ARG A 28 1.01 10.52 22.29
N PHE A 29 0.19 10.69 23.33
CA PHE A 29 0.57 11.49 24.50
C PHE A 29 1.79 10.89 25.21
N LEU A 30 1.91 9.56 25.29
CA LEU A 30 3.08 8.88 25.87
C LEU A 30 4.34 9.05 25.00
N ALA A 31 4.24 8.93 23.68
CA ALA A 31 5.35 9.21 22.77
C ALA A 31 5.80 10.68 22.86
N PHE A 32 4.86 11.61 22.98
CA PHE A 32 5.14 13.03 23.24
C PHE A 32 5.82 13.24 24.61
N ALA A 33 5.32 12.58 25.67
CA ALA A 33 5.91 12.56 27.01
C ALA A 33 7.36 12.07 26.99
N LYS A 34 7.66 10.96 26.28
CA LYS A 34 9.02 10.43 26.06
C LYS A 34 9.92 11.42 25.31
N GLY A 35 9.34 12.27 24.46
CA GLY A 35 10.02 13.40 23.83
C GLY A 35 10.38 14.50 24.82
N LEU A 36 9.41 14.99 25.59
CA LEU A 36 9.59 16.04 26.61
C LEU A 36 10.52 15.61 27.75
N ALA A 37 10.44 14.36 28.19
CA ALA A 37 11.25 13.78 29.28
C ALA A 37 12.77 13.80 29.03
N LYS A 38 13.21 14.13 27.81
CA LYS A 38 14.64 14.36 27.46
C LYS A 38 15.17 15.68 28.03
N HIS A 39 14.28 16.57 28.47
CA HIS A 39 14.61 17.88 29.05
C HIS A 39 14.56 17.80 30.58
N SER A 40 15.71 17.83 31.23
CA SER A 40 15.85 17.59 32.68
C SER A 40 15.13 18.61 33.58
N TYR A 41 14.75 19.78 33.03
CA TYR A 41 13.99 20.83 33.70
C TYR A 41 12.47 20.65 33.58
N LEU A 42 11.98 19.61 32.90
CA LEU A 42 10.55 19.29 32.83
C LEU A 42 10.21 18.13 33.78
N ASP A 43 9.04 18.22 34.40
CA ASP A 43 8.37 17.10 35.09
C ASP A 43 7.08 16.78 34.35
N ILE A 44 6.95 15.55 33.85
CA ILE A 44 5.81 15.15 33.04
C ILE A 44 4.87 14.26 33.86
N TYR A 45 3.60 14.63 33.91
CA TYR A 45 2.55 13.87 34.59
C TYR A 45 1.54 13.39 33.56
N LEU A 46 1.47 12.09 33.31
CA LEU A 46 0.54 11.49 32.36
C LEU A 46 -0.69 10.96 33.11
N CYS A 47 -1.83 11.62 32.93
CA CYS A 47 -3.08 11.28 33.59
C CYS A 47 -3.90 10.28 32.76
N SER A 48 -4.38 9.21 33.39
CA SER A 48 -5.34 8.28 32.76
C SER A 48 -6.06 7.44 33.82
N SER A 49 -7.04 6.63 33.37
CA SER A 49 -7.67 5.63 34.22
C SER A 49 -6.69 4.51 34.63
N GLN A 50 -6.93 3.90 35.79
CA GLN A 50 -6.07 2.85 36.35
C GLN A 50 -5.73 1.74 35.36
N ILE A 51 -6.73 1.18 34.65
CA ILE A 51 -6.51 0.10 33.69
C ILE A 51 -5.55 0.49 32.56
N ASN A 52 -5.65 1.72 32.06
CA ASN A 52 -4.73 2.24 31.05
C ASN A 52 -3.33 2.45 31.64
N LEU A 53 -3.22 2.98 32.86
CA LEU A 53 -1.93 3.20 33.51
C LEU A 53 -1.16 1.89 33.80
N GLN A 54 -1.85 0.80 34.16
CA GLN A 54 -1.18 -0.50 34.36
C GLN A 54 -0.55 -1.02 33.05
N ILE A 55 -1.24 -0.85 31.92
CA ILE A 55 -0.70 -1.21 30.59
C ILE A 55 0.52 -0.33 30.24
N ILE A 56 0.42 0.99 30.45
CA ILE A 56 1.54 1.93 30.21
C ILE A 56 2.73 1.57 31.09
N LYS A 57 2.51 1.30 32.39
CA LYS A 57 3.55 1.01 33.37
C LYS A 57 4.33 -0.25 33.01
N LYS A 58 3.66 -1.30 32.50
CA LYS A 58 4.33 -2.52 32.00
C LYS A 58 5.25 -2.24 30.81
N ASN A 59 4.86 -1.30 29.94
CA ASN A 59 5.53 -1.03 28.66
C ASN A 59 6.39 0.25 28.66
N LEU A 60 6.65 0.85 29.83
CA LEU A 60 7.45 2.07 29.96
C LEU A 60 8.92 1.73 30.25
N PRO A 61 9.87 2.02 29.35
CA PRO A 61 11.29 1.75 29.60
C PRO A 61 11.81 2.52 30.82
N ASP A 62 12.56 1.85 31.72
CA ASP A 62 13.05 2.38 33.00
C ASP A 62 13.70 3.77 32.94
N LYS A 63 14.36 4.09 31.83
CA LYS A 63 14.98 5.40 31.60
C LYS A 63 13.99 6.58 31.64
N TYR A 64 12.69 6.31 31.45
CA TYR A 64 11.61 7.30 31.53
C TYR A 64 10.86 7.28 32.86
N SER A 65 10.92 6.18 33.63
CA SER A 65 10.17 6.00 34.88
C SER A 65 10.54 7.00 35.99
N LYS A 66 11.63 7.75 35.83
CA LYS A 66 12.04 8.86 36.72
C LYS A 66 11.63 10.26 36.22
N SER A 67 11.15 10.38 34.99
CA SER A 67 10.83 11.66 34.32
C SER A 67 9.36 11.77 33.89
N ILE A 68 8.65 10.65 33.82
CA ILE A 68 7.21 10.56 33.53
C ILE A 68 6.54 9.92 34.74
N THR A 69 5.80 10.72 35.50
CA THR A 69 4.93 10.27 36.58
C THR A 69 3.58 9.86 36.00
N LEU A 70 3.11 8.65 36.33
CA LEU A 70 1.76 8.21 35.98
C LEU A 70 0.79 8.64 37.09
N VAL A 71 -0.33 9.27 36.71
CA VAL A 71 -1.30 9.84 37.65
C VAL A 71 -2.68 9.26 37.38
N GLU A 72 -3.22 8.55 38.36
CA GLU A 72 -4.56 7.94 38.30
C GLU A 72 -5.64 9.01 38.33
N LEU A 73 -6.54 8.97 37.35
CA LEU A 73 -7.77 9.76 37.31
C LEU A 73 -8.94 8.82 37.64
N ASN A 74 -9.65 9.13 38.73
CA ASN A 74 -10.80 8.35 39.18
C ASN A 74 -12.08 8.82 38.47
N LEU A 75 -12.69 7.93 37.69
CA LEU A 75 -14.04 8.15 37.17
C LEU A 75 -15.04 7.87 38.29
N PRO A 76 -16.08 8.71 38.50
CA PRO A 76 -16.98 8.57 39.65
C PRO A 76 -17.67 7.21 39.72
N SER A 77 -17.58 6.55 40.87
CA SER A 77 -18.01 5.15 41.08
C SER A 77 -19.53 4.93 41.10
N THR A 78 -20.34 5.96 40.88
CA THR A 78 -21.82 5.89 40.83
C THR A 78 -22.36 5.44 39.48
N THR A 79 -21.49 4.89 38.62
CA THR A 79 -21.74 4.64 37.21
C THR A 79 -21.88 3.16 36.90
N SER A 80 -22.71 2.83 35.92
CA SER A 80 -23.04 1.46 35.52
C SER A 80 -21.92 0.75 34.73
N LEU A 81 -20.71 1.32 34.72
CA LEU A 81 -19.58 0.89 33.89
C LEU A 81 -18.44 0.33 34.77
N PRO A 82 -18.22 -1.00 34.77
CA PRO A 82 -17.11 -1.64 35.48
C PRO A 82 -15.74 -1.01 35.20
N LEU A 83 -14.83 -1.05 36.19
CA LEU A 83 -13.47 -0.49 36.09
C LEU A 83 -12.68 -0.96 34.86
N HIS A 84 -12.92 -2.19 34.39
CA HIS A 84 -12.25 -2.74 33.20
C HIS A 84 -12.72 -2.10 31.87
N TYR A 85 -13.82 -1.35 31.88
CA TYR A 85 -14.31 -0.57 30.75
C TYR A 85 -14.00 0.92 30.87
N HIS A 86 -13.13 1.34 31.79
CA HIS A 86 -12.61 2.73 31.87
C HIS A 86 -11.53 2.98 30.80
N THR A 87 -11.72 2.42 29.60
CA THR A 87 -10.84 2.47 28.42
C THR A 87 -11.67 2.12 27.19
N THR A 88 -11.29 2.58 25.99
CA THR A 88 -11.96 2.10 24.75
C THR A 88 -11.53 0.69 24.36
N LYS A 89 -10.40 0.19 24.90
CA LYS A 89 -9.85 -1.11 24.54
C LYS A 89 -10.79 -2.22 25.01
N GLY A 90 -11.46 -2.88 24.06
CA GLY A 90 -12.47 -3.91 24.34
C GLY A 90 -13.83 -3.37 24.78
N LEU A 91 -14.07 -2.06 24.66
CA LEU A 91 -15.36 -1.45 25.00
C LEU A 91 -16.40 -1.73 23.89
N PRO A 92 -17.57 -2.32 24.21
CA PRO A 92 -18.68 -2.44 23.28
C PRO A 92 -19.10 -1.05 22.73
N PRO A 93 -19.31 -0.87 21.42
CA PRO A 93 -19.58 0.45 20.81
C PRO A 93 -20.76 1.22 21.45
N HIS A 94 -21.78 0.51 21.93
CA HIS A 94 -22.95 1.12 22.58
C HIS A 94 -22.63 1.77 23.95
N LEU A 95 -21.53 1.38 24.61
CA LEU A 95 -21.11 1.93 25.91
C LEU A 95 -20.19 3.16 25.77
N LEU A 96 -19.77 3.53 24.55
CA LEU A 96 -18.89 4.69 24.33
C LEU A 96 -19.51 6.00 24.85
N LYS A 97 -20.83 6.17 24.72
CA LYS A 97 -21.54 7.33 25.27
C LYS A 97 -21.50 7.36 26.81
N THR A 98 -21.63 6.20 27.46
CA THR A 98 -21.53 6.06 28.92
C THR A 98 -20.13 6.43 29.40
N LEU A 99 -19.08 5.84 28.81
CA LEU A 99 -17.68 6.18 29.14
C LEU A 99 -17.40 7.68 28.96
N THR A 100 -17.91 8.29 27.89
CA THR A 100 -17.75 9.73 27.64
C THR A 100 -18.44 10.58 28.70
N ALA A 101 -19.65 10.23 29.11
CA ALA A 101 -20.40 10.93 30.16
C ALA A 101 -19.73 10.77 31.54
N ASP A 102 -19.14 9.63 31.83
CA ASP A 102 -18.51 9.34 33.12
C ASP A 102 -17.12 9.99 33.22
N TYR A 103 -16.37 9.99 32.11
CA TYR A 103 -15.15 10.79 31.98
C TYR A 103 -15.43 12.29 32.18
N ALA A 104 -16.50 12.83 31.61
CA ALA A 104 -16.89 14.23 31.81
C ALA A 104 -17.22 14.59 33.27
N LYS A 105 -17.63 13.62 34.10
CA LYS A 105 -17.86 13.81 35.55
C LYS A 105 -16.59 13.72 36.40
N SER A 106 -15.42 13.46 35.80
CA SER A 106 -14.14 13.30 36.53
C SER A 106 -13.51 14.63 36.96
N GLY A 107 -14.16 15.77 36.69
CA GLY A 107 -13.71 17.11 37.07
C GLY A 107 -13.26 17.26 38.53
N PRO A 108 -14.05 16.85 39.55
CA PRO A 108 -13.67 17.01 40.95
C PRO A 108 -12.40 16.25 41.37
N ASP A 109 -12.17 15.05 40.82
CA ASP A 109 -10.94 14.29 41.06
C ASP A 109 -9.73 14.99 40.38
N PHE A 110 -9.95 15.51 39.17
CA PHE A 110 -8.93 16.26 38.46
C PHE A 110 -8.58 17.63 39.07
N GLU A 111 -9.53 18.30 39.72
CA GLU A 111 -9.26 19.47 40.56
C GLU A 111 -8.29 19.12 41.70
N VAL A 112 -8.50 17.99 42.39
CA VAL A 112 -7.58 17.50 43.43
C VAL A 112 -6.20 17.18 42.83
N ILE A 113 -6.13 16.61 41.62
CA ILE A 113 -4.89 16.37 40.90
C ILE A 113 -4.14 17.68 40.59
N ILE A 114 -4.81 18.70 40.05
CA ILE A 114 -4.17 20.01 39.77
C ILE A 114 -3.75 20.71 41.08
N GLN A 115 -4.57 20.68 42.12
CA GLN A 115 -4.24 21.25 43.43
C GLN A 115 -3.01 20.61 44.06
N SER A 116 -2.86 19.29 43.89
CA SER A 116 -1.73 18.50 44.42
C SER A 116 -0.45 18.70 43.61
N ILE A 117 -0.53 18.67 42.28
CA ILE A 117 0.64 18.78 41.39
C ILE A 117 1.10 20.24 41.24
N ARG A 118 0.18 21.21 41.29
CA ARG A 118 0.42 22.63 40.95
C ARG A 118 1.19 22.77 39.62
N PRO A 119 0.63 22.29 38.50
CA PRO A 119 1.29 22.33 37.19
C PRO A 119 1.47 23.75 36.67
N HIS A 120 2.40 23.94 35.73
CA HIS A 120 2.60 25.20 35.01
C HIS A 120 1.93 25.20 33.63
N LEU A 121 1.49 24.03 33.15
CA LEU A 121 0.84 23.83 31.86
C LEU A 121 -0.02 22.56 31.90
N LEU A 122 -1.25 22.67 31.43
CA LEU A 122 -2.09 21.52 31.04
C LEU A 122 -1.97 21.34 29.53
N ILE A 123 -1.69 20.12 29.07
CA ILE A 123 -1.85 19.70 27.68
C ILE A 123 -2.95 18.65 27.64
N TYR A 124 -4.02 18.95 26.92
CA TYR A 124 -5.26 18.18 26.89
C TYR A 124 -5.64 17.79 25.46
N ASP A 125 -6.56 16.84 25.34
CA ASP A 125 -7.06 16.26 24.10
C ASP A 125 -8.33 17.02 23.62
N PHE A 126 -9.16 16.37 22.81
CA PHE A 126 -10.12 17.08 21.97
C PHE A 126 -11.53 17.37 22.57
N SER A 127 -11.83 16.91 23.80
CA SER A 127 -13.19 17.03 24.41
C SER A 127 -13.19 17.11 25.96
N GLN A 128 -12.29 17.88 26.59
CA GLN A 128 -12.17 17.96 28.06
C GLN A 128 -12.36 19.38 28.64
N LEU A 129 -13.47 20.05 28.33
CA LEU A 129 -13.75 21.41 28.85
C LEU A 129 -13.62 21.50 30.38
N TRP A 130 -14.15 20.50 31.11
CA TRP A 130 -14.04 20.37 32.56
C TRP A 130 -12.60 20.41 33.09
N ALA A 131 -11.63 19.89 32.32
CA ALA A 131 -10.21 19.92 32.67
C ALA A 131 -9.61 21.32 32.46
N ILE A 132 -10.05 22.02 31.41
CA ILE A 132 -9.67 23.41 31.15
C ILE A 132 -10.24 24.31 32.26
N ASP A 133 -11.47 24.07 32.71
CA ASP A 133 -12.09 24.81 33.83
C ASP A 133 -11.31 24.63 35.14
N ALA A 134 -10.99 23.39 35.50
CA ALA A 134 -10.15 23.07 36.67
C ALA A 134 -8.74 23.69 36.59
N ALA A 135 -8.16 23.78 35.39
CA ALA A 135 -6.89 24.47 35.18
C ALA A 135 -7.03 26.00 35.28
N THR A 136 -8.10 26.55 34.69
CA THR A 136 -8.37 28.01 34.65
C THR A 136 -8.61 28.56 36.05
N SER A 137 -9.37 27.87 36.90
CA SER A 137 -9.62 28.28 38.30
C SER A 137 -8.33 28.37 39.14
N MET A 138 -7.28 27.66 38.73
CA MET A 138 -5.96 27.66 39.35
C MET A 138 -4.92 28.52 38.61
N ASN A 139 -5.33 29.32 37.62
CA ASN A 139 -4.47 30.12 36.74
C ASN A 139 -3.42 29.30 35.94
N VAL A 140 -3.71 28.03 35.66
CA VAL A 140 -2.86 27.15 34.85
C VAL A 140 -3.23 27.31 33.37
N PRO A 141 -2.30 27.71 32.49
CA PRO A 141 -2.56 27.79 31.06
C PRO A 141 -2.79 26.40 30.48
N SER A 142 -3.69 26.31 29.50
CA SER A 142 -4.06 25.05 28.84
C SER A 142 -3.75 25.11 27.33
N VAL A 143 -3.20 24.02 26.78
CA VAL A 143 -2.86 23.88 25.35
C VAL A 143 -3.45 22.59 24.80
N MET A 144 -4.21 22.69 23.72
CA MET A 144 -4.77 21.54 23.03
C MET A 144 -3.69 20.75 22.27
N PHE A 145 -3.72 19.42 22.35
CA PHE A 145 -2.91 18.51 21.56
C PHE A 145 -3.77 17.54 20.75
N LEU A 146 -3.75 17.72 19.44
CA LEU A 146 -4.52 16.96 18.46
C LEU A 146 -3.72 15.73 18.00
N SER A 147 -4.15 14.54 18.45
CA SER A 147 -3.52 13.24 18.18
C SER A 147 -3.95 12.57 16.86
N GLY A 148 -5.06 13.03 16.26
CA GLY A 148 -5.58 12.58 14.97
C GLY A 148 -4.96 13.27 13.75
N CYS A 149 -5.65 13.22 12.62
CA CYS A 149 -5.18 13.83 11.36
C CYS A 149 -5.50 15.32 11.29
N VAL A 150 -4.48 16.17 11.06
CA VAL A 150 -4.65 17.62 10.98
C VAL A 150 -5.51 18.08 9.79
N SER A 151 -5.59 17.32 8.68
CA SER A 151 -6.47 17.69 7.57
C SER A 151 -7.96 17.60 7.96
N LEU A 152 -8.34 16.61 8.76
CA LEU A 152 -9.70 16.46 9.29
C LEU A 152 -10.03 17.54 10.32
N TYR A 153 -9.11 17.85 11.24
CA TYR A 153 -9.33 18.94 12.21
C TYR A 153 -9.38 20.32 11.57
N SER A 154 -8.59 20.55 10.53
CA SER A 154 -8.62 21.77 9.70
C SER A 154 -9.97 21.90 8.96
N MET A 155 -10.51 20.80 8.43
CA MET A 155 -11.84 20.76 7.80
C MET A 155 -12.97 20.99 8.82
N ALA A 156 -12.90 20.35 9.98
CA ALA A 156 -13.85 20.55 11.07
C ALA A 156 -13.86 22.02 11.54
N ALA A 157 -12.67 22.61 11.75
CA ALA A 157 -12.53 24.01 12.15
C ALA A 157 -13.06 24.99 11.09
N HIS A 158 -12.93 24.67 9.80
CA HIS A 158 -13.53 25.48 8.73
C HIS A 158 -15.04 25.58 8.88
N PHE A 159 -15.76 24.45 8.93
CA PHE A 159 -17.22 24.46 8.95
C PHE A 159 -17.81 25.06 10.24
N ALA A 160 -17.13 24.91 11.39
CA ALA A 160 -17.56 25.53 12.64
C ALA A 160 -17.32 27.05 12.70
N ILE A 161 -16.22 27.55 12.09
CA ILE A 161 -15.86 28.98 12.13
C ILE A 161 -16.47 29.74 10.94
N ARG A 162 -16.70 29.08 9.81
CA ARG A 162 -17.31 29.62 8.59
C ARG A 162 -18.57 28.83 8.18
N PRO A 163 -19.65 28.86 8.96
CA PRO A 163 -20.91 28.17 8.65
C PRO A 163 -21.71 28.80 7.49
N SER A 164 -21.12 29.74 6.74
CA SER A 164 -21.73 30.56 5.67
C SER A 164 -22.05 29.79 4.38
N GLY A 165 -21.88 28.47 4.36
CA GLY A 165 -21.88 27.67 3.12
C GLY A 165 -20.61 27.86 2.27
N GLU A 166 -19.56 28.46 2.84
CA GLU A 166 -18.21 28.42 2.26
C GLU A 166 -17.74 26.96 2.14
N LYS A 167 -17.11 26.63 1.02
CA LYS A 167 -16.48 25.33 0.83
C LYS A 167 -15.10 25.33 1.45
N TYR A 168 -14.73 24.20 2.04
CA TYR A 168 -13.38 23.96 2.50
C TYR A 168 -12.41 24.01 1.30
N PRO A 169 -11.32 24.79 1.33
CA PRO A 169 -10.54 25.12 0.13
C PRO A 169 -9.67 23.97 -0.43
N PHE A 170 -9.77 22.77 0.13
CA PHE A 170 -9.00 21.59 -0.26
C PHE A 170 -9.94 20.51 -0.83
N PRO A 171 -10.24 20.55 -2.15
CA PRO A 171 -11.25 19.69 -2.77
C PRO A 171 -10.92 18.19 -2.68
N GLU A 172 -9.66 17.82 -2.52
CA GLU A 172 -9.21 16.43 -2.36
C GLU A 172 -9.66 15.76 -1.05
N MET A 173 -10.23 16.52 -0.10
CA MET A 173 -10.81 16.00 1.14
C MET A 173 -12.30 15.61 1.01
N TYR A 174 -12.93 15.90 -0.13
CA TYR A 174 -14.33 15.57 -0.39
C TYR A 174 -14.45 14.20 -1.08
N PHE A 175 -15.49 13.44 -0.70
CA PHE A 175 -15.90 12.24 -1.43
C PHE A 175 -16.45 12.59 -2.83
N LYS A 176 -16.19 11.72 -3.80
CA LYS A 176 -16.72 11.80 -5.16
C LYS A 176 -18.17 11.32 -5.19
N ASP A 177 -18.96 11.80 -6.15
CA ASP A 177 -20.39 11.48 -6.26
C ASP A 177 -20.70 9.97 -6.27
N HIS A 178 -19.85 9.17 -6.91
CA HIS A 178 -20.02 7.70 -6.95
C HIS A 178 -19.70 7.02 -5.61
N GLU A 179 -18.78 7.55 -4.82
CA GLU A 179 -18.47 7.07 -3.46
C GLU A 179 -19.65 7.37 -2.53
N ILE A 180 -20.22 8.59 -2.65
CA ILE A 180 -21.44 9.00 -1.94
C ILE A 180 -22.63 8.11 -2.33
N ALA A 181 -22.83 7.86 -3.63
CA ALA A 181 -23.90 6.99 -4.13
C ALA A 181 -23.74 5.54 -3.62
N HIS A 182 -22.51 5.01 -3.60
CA HIS A 182 -22.22 3.69 -3.06
C HIS A 182 -22.51 3.61 -1.55
N MET A 183 -22.03 4.57 -0.76
CA MET A 183 -22.30 4.63 0.68
C MET A 183 -23.80 4.68 1.00
N LYS A 184 -24.58 5.43 0.20
CA LYS A 184 -26.05 5.45 0.30
C LYS A 184 -26.67 4.09 -0.05
N ALA A 185 -26.21 3.43 -1.10
CA ALA A 185 -26.72 2.13 -1.52
C ALA A 185 -26.47 1.02 -0.49
N ILE A 186 -25.34 1.03 0.21
CA ILE A 186 -25.00 0.03 1.26
C ILE A 186 -25.50 0.41 2.67
N GLY A 187 -26.28 1.49 2.81
CA GLY A 187 -26.81 1.94 4.10
C GLY A 187 -25.76 2.49 5.09
N LYS A 188 -24.54 2.77 4.63
CA LYS A 188 -23.42 3.32 5.44
C LYS A 188 -23.13 4.80 5.12
N TYR A 189 -24.13 5.56 4.66
CA TYR A 189 -23.98 7.00 4.39
C TYR A 189 -23.75 7.79 5.68
N ILE A 190 -22.59 8.43 5.77
CA ILE A 190 -22.27 9.42 6.78
C ILE A 190 -22.46 10.79 6.13
N PRO A 191 -23.28 11.70 6.71
CA PRO A 191 -23.41 13.07 6.21
C PRO A 191 -22.04 13.76 6.11
N PRO A 192 -21.76 14.53 5.03
CA PRO A 192 -20.55 15.33 4.95
C PRO A 192 -20.49 16.34 6.09
N MET A 193 -19.27 16.74 6.48
CA MET A 193 -19.05 17.55 7.69
C MET A 193 -19.68 18.95 7.62
N GLU A 194 -20.05 19.42 6.43
CA GLU A 194 -20.80 20.65 6.17
C GLU A 194 -22.30 20.54 6.53
N GLU A 195 -22.87 19.34 6.59
CA GLU A 195 -24.27 19.07 7.00
C GLU A 195 -24.40 18.87 8.52
N ILE A 196 -23.30 18.78 9.26
CA ILE A 196 -23.28 18.54 10.71
C ILE A 196 -23.22 19.88 11.44
N ASP A 197 -24.22 20.18 12.30
CA ASP A 197 -24.09 21.29 13.24
C ASP A 197 -22.93 21.00 14.20
N THR A 198 -21.83 21.68 13.92
CA THR A 198 -20.56 21.60 14.64
C THR A 198 -20.42 22.75 15.63
N THR A 199 -21.24 23.80 15.53
CA THR A 199 -21.08 25.05 16.29
C THR A 199 -21.19 24.85 17.81
N SER A 200 -22.02 23.89 18.22
CA SER A 200 -22.27 23.52 19.61
C SER A 200 -21.36 22.40 20.15
N HIS A 201 -20.45 21.85 19.33
CA HIS A 201 -19.67 20.68 19.71
C HIS A 201 -18.47 21.04 20.63
N PRO A 202 -18.26 20.35 21.78
CA PRO A 202 -17.22 20.69 22.77
C PRO A 202 -15.79 20.82 22.24
N PHE A 203 -15.51 20.18 21.09
CA PHE A 203 -14.25 20.28 20.35
C PHE A 203 -13.84 21.72 20.01
N PHE A 204 -14.76 22.55 19.55
CA PHE A 204 -14.44 23.91 19.10
C PHE A 204 -14.25 24.85 20.28
N GLU A 205 -15.00 24.68 21.36
CA GLU A 205 -14.76 25.39 22.60
C GLU A 205 -13.42 24.96 23.24
N CYS A 206 -13.07 23.68 23.17
CA CYS A 206 -11.73 23.19 23.53
C CYS A 206 -10.64 23.86 22.68
N MET A 207 -10.85 24.04 21.38
CA MET A 207 -9.90 24.69 20.47
C MET A 207 -9.80 26.20 20.70
N ASN A 208 -10.91 26.86 21.01
CA ASN A 208 -10.98 28.28 21.31
C ASN A 208 -10.27 28.62 22.62
N ARG A 209 -10.46 27.79 23.65
CA ARG A 209 -9.85 27.94 24.98
C ARG A 209 -8.40 27.46 25.08
N SER A 210 -7.86 26.83 24.05
CA SER A 210 -6.42 26.64 23.94
C SER A 210 -5.73 28.01 23.97
N ARG A 211 -4.57 28.10 24.63
CA ARG A 211 -3.71 29.29 24.60
C ARG A 211 -3.24 29.58 23.15
N ASP A 212 -2.34 30.54 22.96
CA ASP A 212 -1.91 31.07 21.65
C ASP A 212 -1.26 30.02 20.70
N ILE A 213 -1.16 28.76 21.13
CA ILE A 213 -0.67 27.60 20.37
C ILE A 213 -1.66 26.43 20.42
N ILE A 214 -1.66 25.60 19.36
CA ILE A 214 -2.29 24.27 19.32
C ILE A 214 -1.22 23.28 18.83
N LEU A 215 -1.06 22.14 19.50
CA LEU A 215 -0.12 21.10 19.09
C LEU A 215 -0.82 20.10 18.16
N VAL A 216 -0.17 19.66 17.07
CA VAL A 216 -0.68 18.62 16.17
C VAL A 216 0.34 17.51 15.98
N LYS A 217 -0.09 16.25 16.06
CA LYS A 217 0.77 15.08 15.78
C LYS A 217 0.88 14.86 14.27
N SER A 218 1.59 15.78 13.63
CA SER A 218 1.96 15.76 12.21
C SER A 218 3.34 16.38 12.00
N THR A 219 3.80 16.47 10.75
CA THR A 219 4.98 17.23 10.31
C THR A 219 4.57 18.25 9.23
N ARG A 220 5.40 19.27 8.97
CA ARG A 220 5.11 20.25 7.92
C ARG A 220 5.20 19.64 6.53
N GLU A 221 6.13 18.70 6.36
CA GLU A 221 6.37 17.96 5.12
C GLU A 221 5.15 17.11 4.73
N LEU A 222 4.42 16.57 5.71
CA LEU A 222 3.24 15.74 5.46
C LEU A 222 1.96 16.56 5.26
N ALA A 223 1.80 17.68 5.99
CA ALA A 223 0.50 18.33 6.12
C ALA A 223 0.54 19.87 6.20
N GLY A 224 1.63 20.50 5.75
CA GLY A 224 1.89 21.94 5.90
C GLY A 224 0.71 22.84 5.51
N LYS A 225 0.09 22.62 4.35
CA LYS A 225 -1.05 23.43 3.88
C LYS A 225 -2.26 23.39 4.83
N TYR A 226 -2.54 22.26 5.46
CA TYR A 226 -3.62 22.12 6.44
C TYR A 226 -3.23 22.74 7.78
N ILE A 227 -1.96 22.64 8.18
CA ILE A 227 -1.43 23.28 9.39
C ILE A 227 -1.53 24.81 9.26
N ASP A 228 -1.12 25.36 8.12
CA ASP A 228 -1.12 26.80 7.87
C ASP A 228 -2.54 27.34 7.80
N TYR A 229 -3.42 26.68 7.03
CA TYR A 229 -4.83 27.06 6.93
C TYR A 229 -5.55 26.96 8.28
N MET A 230 -5.33 25.88 9.03
CA MET A 230 -5.89 25.74 10.38
C MET A 230 -5.37 26.85 11.30
N SER A 231 -4.09 27.24 11.19
CA SER A 231 -3.52 28.33 11.99
C SER A 231 -4.13 29.69 11.68
N GLU A 232 -4.47 29.94 10.41
CA GLU A 232 -5.17 31.15 9.97
C GLU A 232 -6.60 31.22 10.53
N ILE A 233 -7.42 30.18 10.30
CA ILE A 233 -8.84 30.21 10.68
C ILE A 233 -9.08 30.24 12.19
N VAL A 234 -8.23 29.61 13.00
CA VAL A 234 -8.38 29.56 14.47
C VAL A 234 -7.71 30.74 15.18
N GLY A 235 -6.94 31.56 14.47
CA GLY A 235 -6.18 32.69 15.02
C GLY A 235 -5.09 32.32 16.03
N LYS A 236 -4.59 31.07 16.02
CA LYS A 236 -3.58 30.54 16.96
C LYS A 236 -2.48 29.82 16.19
N LYS A 237 -1.28 29.73 16.75
CA LYS A 237 -0.14 29.07 16.10
C LYS A 237 -0.26 27.55 16.17
N VAL A 238 -0.51 26.90 15.05
CA VAL A 238 -0.55 25.43 14.99
C VAL A 238 0.87 24.87 14.85
N LEU A 239 1.29 24.04 15.80
CA LEU A 239 2.66 23.52 15.93
C LEU A 239 2.71 22.01 15.70
N PRO A 240 3.37 21.53 14.64
CA PRO A 240 3.62 20.10 14.44
C PRO A 240 4.65 19.57 15.45
N VAL A 241 4.31 18.47 16.13
CA VAL A 241 5.17 17.78 17.11
C VAL A 241 5.53 16.34 16.71
N GLY A 242 5.26 15.95 15.45
CA GLY A 242 5.57 14.63 14.91
C GLY A 242 6.96 14.49 14.28
N PRO A 243 7.33 13.28 13.81
CA PRO A 243 6.59 12.03 13.98
C PRO A 243 6.75 11.46 15.39
N LEU A 244 5.62 11.11 16.02
CA LEU A 244 5.61 10.46 17.33
C LEU A 244 5.60 8.93 17.15
N VAL A 245 6.81 8.38 17.16
CA VAL A 245 7.12 6.95 17.03
C VAL A 245 7.46 6.39 18.42
N GLU A 246 7.01 5.19 18.73
CA GLU A 246 7.33 4.52 19.99
C GLU A 246 8.74 3.90 19.96
N GLU A 247 9.34 3.71 21.14
CA GLU A 247 10.64 3.05 21.30
C GLU A 247 10.39 1.64 21.87
N ASN A 248 10.83 0.61 21.15
CA ASN A 248 10.57 -0.80 21.49
C ASN A 248 11.46 -1.27 22.66
N SER A 249 10.92 -2.15 23.50
CA SER A 249 11.62 -2.88 24.56
C SER A 249 12.56 -3.95 23.99
N LYS A 250 13.63 -4.28 24.72
CA LYS A 250 14.67 -5.22 24.25
C LYS A 250 14.39 -6.70 24.50
N GLU A 251 13.37 -7.01 25.30
CA GLU A 251 13.17 -8.36 25.86
C GLU A 251 12.41 -9.30 24.90
N ASP A 252 11.72 -8.75 23.91
CA ASP A 252 10.82 -9.51 23.02
C ASP A 252 11.51 -10.15 21.80
N VAL A 253 12.78 -9.86 21.53
CA VAL A 253 13.47 -10.12 20.23
C VAL A 253 13.59 -11.61 19.83
N ASN A 254 13.29 -12.57 20.71
CA ASN A 254 13.64 -13.99 20.51
C ASN A 254 12.52 -14.90 19.98
N GLU A 255 11.25 -14.48 19.96
CA GLU A 255 10.13 -15.44 19.80
C GLU A 255 9.72 -15.72 18.33
N HIS A 256 10.20 -14.93 17.36
CA HIS A 256 9.43 -14.71 16.12
C HIS A 256 10.22 -14.78 14.80
N VAL A 257 11.32 -15.55 14.77
CA VAL A 257 12.27 -15.67 13.64
C VAL A 257 11.61 -16.12 12.31
N GLU A 258 10.54 -16.90 12.35
CA GLU A 258 10.03 -17.64 11.18
C GLU A 258 9.31 -16.77 10.12
N LEU A 259 8.51 -15.75 10.48
CA LEU A 259 7.92 -14.85 9.47
C LEU A 259 8.99 -14.06 8.74
N PHE A 260 10.05 -13.64 9.42
CA PHE A 260 11.05 -12.78 8.78
C PHE A 260 11.92 -13.59 7.82
N GLN A 261 12.20 -14.86 8.14
CA GLN A 261 12.67 -15.82 7.15
C GLN A 261 11.66 -16.02 5.99
N TRP A 262 10.35 -16.07 6.24
CA TRP A 262 9.35 -16.16 5.17
C TRP A 262 9.29 -14.90 4.29
N LEU A 263 9.39 -13.70 4.87
CA LEU A 263 9.39 -12.40 4.19
C LEU A 263 10.67 -12.15 3.39
N ASP A 264 11.84 -12.49 3.95
CA ASP A 264 13.14 -12.41 3.27
C ASP A 264 13.19 -13.28 1.99
N ASN A 265 12.33 -14.31 1.92
CA ASN A 265 12.15 -15.17 0.75
C ASN A 265 11.08 -14.67 -0.25
N LYS A 266 10.49 -13.48 -0.05
CA LYS A 266 9.55 -12.84 -0.99
C LYS A 266 10.24 -11.76 -1.83
N GLN A 267 9.59 -11.34 -2.91
CA GLN A 267 10.10 -10.23 -3.72
C GLN A 267 9.75 -8.89 -3.06
N ASP A 268 10.59 -7.88 -3.27
CA ASP A 268 10.33 -6.50 -2.85
C ASP A 268 8.90 -6.08 -3.23
N SER A 269 8.14 -5.59 -2.24
CA SER A 269 6.74 -5.14 -2.39
C SER A 269 5.74 -6.20 -2.87
N SER A 270 6.04 -7.51 -2.77
CA SER A 270 5.12 -8.59 -3.21
C SER A 270 4.17 -9.14 -2.14
N VAL A 271 4.13 -8.53 -0.95
CA VAL A 271 3.31 -8.96 0.20
C VAL A 271 2.44 -7.80 0.67
N VAL A 272 1.16 -8.07 0.91
CA VAL A 272 0.22 -7.10 1.49
C VAL A 272 0.09 -7.38 2.98
N PHE A 273 0.40 -6.38 3.81
CA PHE A 273 0.11 -6.43 5.24
C PHE A 273 -1.28 -5.87 5.52
N VAL A 274 -2.17 -6.71 6.07
CA VAL A 274 -3.55 -6.34 6.42
C VAL A 274 -3.67 -6.26 7.94
N SER A 275 -4.05 -5.09 8.46
CA SER A 275 -4.32 -4.86 9.88
C SER A 275 -5.23 -3.67 10.09
N PHE A 276 -6.36 -3.91 10.77
CA PHE A 276 -7.37 -2.89 11.08
C PHE A 276 -7.16 -2.22 12.45
N GLY A 277 -6.08 -2.57 13.16
CA GLY A 277 -5.81 -2.11 14.53
C GLY A 277 -6.66 -2.82 15.59
N SER A 278 -6.30 -2.65 16.86
CA SER A 278 -6.91 -3.36 18.00
C SER A 278 -8.23 -2.80 18.51
N GLU A 279 -8.75 -1.73 17.88
CA GLU A 279 -9.99 -1.06 18.26
C GLU A 279 -11.08 -1.20 17.17
N TYR A 280 -10.83 -1.98 16.11
CA TYR A 280 -11.80 -2.31 15.08
C TYR A 280 -12.28 -3.76 15.23
N PHE A 281 -13.60 -3.96 15.22
CA PHE A 281 -14.23 -5.27 15.36
C PHE A 281 -14.85 -5.65 14.02
N LEU A 282 -14.21 -6.55 13.28
CA LEU A 282 -14.78 -7.16 12.08
C LEU A 282 -15.90 -8.14 12.49
N SER A 283 -16.98 -8.20 11.72
CA SER A 283 -17.91 -9.33 11.79
C SER A 283 -17.33 -10.56 11.09
N GLU A 284 -17.89 -11.74 11.35
CA GLU A 284 -17.51 -12.99 10.64
C GLU A 284 -17.61 -12.80 9.12
N ASN A 285 -18.71 -12.21 8.63
CA ASN A 285 -18.89 -11.87 7.22
C ASN A 285 -17.81 -10.90 6.68
N ASP A 286 -17.42 -9.87 7.45
CA ASP A 286 -16.35 -8.96 6.99
C ASP A 286 -15.00 -9.71 6.89
N ILE A 287 -14.73 -10.67 7.78
CA ILE A 287 -13.52 -11.52 7.73
C ILE A 287 -13.56 -12.43 6.50
N GLU A 288 -14.70 -13.08 6.24
CA GLU A 288 -14.90 -13.93 5.06
C GLU A 288 -14.74 -13.16 3.74
N ASP A 289 -15.37 -11.98 3.60
CA ASP A 289 -15.25 -11.12 2.42
C ASP A 289 -13.81 -10.64 2.21
N ILE A 290 -13.09 -10.28 3.28
CA ILE A 290 -11.67 -9.91 3.21
C ILE A 290 -10.81 -11.11 2.79
N ALA A 291 -11.03 -12.28 3.38
CA ALA A 291 -10.28 -13.49 3.06
C ALA A 291 -10.50 -13.92 1.60
N TYR A 292 -11.74 -13.91 1.13
CA TYR A 292 -12.10 -14.22 -0.25
C TYR A 292 -11.55 -13.18 -1.24
N GLY A 293 -11.60 -11.88 -0.89
CA GLY A 293 -10.98 -10.82 -1.68
C GLY A 293 -9.45 -10.96 -1.78
N LEU A 294 -8.79 -11.39 -0.71
CA LEU A 294 -7.36 -11.71 -0.70
C LEU A 294 -7.06 -12.95 -1.55
N GLU A 295 -7.88 -14.01 -1.47
CA GLU A 295 -7.74 -15.22 -2.30
C GLU A 295 -7.81 -14.88 -3.80
N LEU A 296 -8.85 -14.15 -4.21
CA LEU A 296 -9.03 -13.71 -5.59
C LEU A 296 -7.90 -12.81 -6.11
N SER A 297 -7.19 -12.10 -5.21
CA SER A 297 -6.09 -11.19 -5.60
C SER A 297 -4.85 -11.91 -6.14
N GLN A 298 -4.66 -13.19 -5.80
CA GLN A 298 -3.45 -13.99 -6.10
C GLN A 298 -2.13 -13.36 -5.63
N LEU A 299 -2.17 -12.37 -4.74
CA LEU A 299 -1.00 -11.84 -4.06
C LEU A 299 -0.49 -12.87 -3.05
N ALA A 300 0.78 -12.78 -2.64
CA ALA A 300 1.38 -13.81 -1.77
C ALA A 300 0.80 -13.75 -0.34
N PHE A 301 -0.17 -14.61 -0.05
CA PHE A 301 -0.65 -14.97 1.29
C PHE A 301 -0.36 -16.47 1.56
N LEU A 302 -0.72 -16.97 2.74
CA LEU A 302 -0.40 -18.33 3.18
C LEU A 302 -1.29 -19.38 2.49
N ASP A 303 -0.62 -20.41 1.96
CA ASP A 303 -1.09 -21.65 1.34
C ASP A 303 -1.93 -21.61 0.05
N SER A 304 -1.67 -22.58 -0.83
CA SER A 304 -2.25 -22.71 -2.18
C SER A 304 -2.88 -24.08 -2.40
N PRO A 305 -3.94 -24.21 -3.23
CA PRO A 305 -4.62 -25.48 -3.44
C PRO A 305 -3.72 -26.60 -4.00
N LEU A 306 -3.90 -27.85 -3.54
CA LEU A 306 -3.11 -29.01 -3.97
C LEU A 306 -3.07 -29.21 -5.50
N LYS A 307 -4.15 -28.87 -6.23
CA LYS A 307 -4.21 -28.92 -7.70
C LYS A 307 -3.23 -27.96 -8.40
N VAL A 308 -2.84 -26.88 -7.72
CA VAL A 308 -1.87 -25.86 -8.17
C VAL A 308 -0.44 -26.26 -7.78
N LEU A 309 -0.26 -26.83 -6.59
CA LEU A 309 1.03 -27.32 -6.10
C LEU A 309 1.50 -28.59 -6.83
N PHE A 310 0.59 -29.51 -7.13
CA PHE A 310 0.87 -30.82 -7.72
C PHE A 310 0.14 -31.07 -9.06
N PRO A 311 0.26 -30.18 -10.06
CA PRO A 311 -0.57 -30.19 -11.27
C PRO A 311 -0.36 -31.45 -12.14
N ARG A 312 0.81 -32.09 -12.10
CA ARG A 312 1.06 -33.33 -12.85
C ARG A 312 0.37 -34.52 -12.22
N VAL A 313 0.34 -34.60 -10.88
CA VAL A 313 -0.41 -35.61 -10.14
C VAL A 313 -1.92 -35.39 -10.30
N TYR A 314 -2.38 -34.16 -10.12
CA TYR A 314 -3.77 -33.78 -10.38
C TYR A 314 -4.20 -34.12 -11.81
N ALA A 315 -3.32 -34.02 -12.82
CA ALA A 315 -3.62 -34.44 -14.19
C ALA A 315 -3.83 -35.96 -14.34
N LEU A 316 -3.29 -36.81 -13.46
CA LEU A 316 -3.49 -38.27 -13.46
C LEU A 316 -4.81 -38.71 -12.81
N ASP A 317 -5.39 -37.92 -11.91
CA ASP A 317 -6.65 -38.25 -11.22
C ASP A 317 -7.82 -38.44 -12.20
N ARG A 318 -8.64 -39.49 -12.01
CA ARG A 318 -9.85 -39.71 -12.82
C ARG A 318 -10.97 -38.74 -12.45
N ASN A 319 -11.06 -38.33 -11.19
CA ASN A 319 -12.10 -37.42 -10.70
C ASN A 319 -11.51 -36.05 -10.39
N LYS A 320 -11.62 -35.11 -11.33
CA LYS A 320 -11.16 -33.72 -11.14
C LYS A 320 -11.96 -32.92 -10.09
N GLN A 321 -13.09 -33.46 -9.63
CA GLN A 321 -13.96 -32.85 -8.64
C GLN A 321 -13.96 -33.62 -7.31
N CYS A 322 -12.94 -34.46 -7.05
CA CYS A 322 -12.80 -35.14 -5.76
C CYS A 322 -12.48 -34.15 -4.64
N ALA A 323 -13.01 -34.40 -3.44
CA ALA A 323 -12.62 -33.68 -2.24
C ALA A 323 -11.25 -34.15 -1.74
N VAL A 324 -10.45 -33.27 -1.13
CA VAL A 324 -9.13 -33.62 -0.57
C VAL A 324 -9.25 -34.76 0.46
N ALA A 325 -10.34 -34.80 1.23
CA ALA A 325 -10.65 -35.90 2.15
C ALA A 325 -10.72 -37.30 1.49
N GLN A 326 -11.16 -37.39 0.23
CA GLN A 326 -11.21 -38.64 -0.53
C GLN A 326 -9.82 -39.10 -1.00
N ARG A 327 -8.82 -38.20 -0.98
CA ARG A 327 -7.43 -38.46 -1.35
C ARG A 327 -6.53 -38.67 -0.14
N LEU A 328 -6.87 -38.06 0.99
CA LEU A 328 -6.31 -38.37 2.30
C LEU A 328 -6.62 -39.82 2.74
N ASN A 329 -7.83 -40.30 2.46
CA ASN A 329 -8.27 -41.67 2.78
C ASN A 329 -8.08 -42.67 1.63
N CYS A 330 -7.27 -42.36 0.60
CA CYS A 330 -7.05 -43.25 -0.53
C CYS A 330 -6.13 -44.42 -0.15
N SER A 331 -6.64 -45.65 -0.20
CA SER A 331 -5.89 -46.88 0.09
C SER A 331 -5.17 -47.47 -1.14
N ASP A 332 -5.64 -47.17 -2.36
CA ASP A 332 -5.02 -47.60 -3.61
C ASP A 332 -5.19 -46.53 -4.72
N TRP A 333 -4.12 -45.76 -4.91
CA TRP A 333 -4.04 -44.70 -5.92
C TRP A 333 -4.16 -45.22 -7.37
N SER A 334 -3.98 -46.52 -7.62
CA SER A 334 -4.11 -47.09 -8.98
C SER A 334 -5.56 -47.14 -9.47
N VAL A 335 -6.52 -47.16 -8.54
CA VAL A 335 -7.96 -47.08 -8.83
C VAL A 335 -8.35 -45.64 -9.19
N ASP A 336 -7.89 -44.68 -8.40
CA ASP A 336 -8.21 -43.25 -8.55
C ASP A 336 -7.45 -42.57 -9.69
N PHE A 337 -6.24 -43.01 -10.01
CA PHE A 337 -5.48 -42.49 -11.15
C PHE A 337 -5.78 -43.27 -12.43
N ARG A 338 -5.76 -42.57 -13.57
CA ARG A 338 -5.88 -43.21 -14.91
C ARG A 338 -4.68 -44.12 -15.24
N ARG A 339 -3.55 -43.87 -14.58
CA ARG A 339 -2.33 -44.70 -14.50
C ARG A 339 -1.47 -44.17 -13.35
N MET A 340 -0.62 -45.02 -12.78
CA MET A 340 0.43 -44.55 -11.87
C MET A 340 1.42 -43.59 -12.55
N PRO A 341 2.14 -42.75 -11.77
CA PRO A 341 3.36 -42.07 -12.19
C PRO A 341 4.36 -43.04 -12.84
N ARG A 342 5.24 -42.51 -13.71
CA ARG A 342 6.21 -43.30 -14.49
C ARG A 342 7.63 -42.74 -14.38
N GLY A 343 8.00 -42.15 -13.24
CA GLY A 343 9.27 -41.47 -13.03
C GLY A 343 9.24 -39.97 -13.36
N GLY A 344 10.38 -39.31 -13.11
CA GLY A 344 10.58 -37.89 -13.38
C GLY A 344 9.65 -36.98 -12.56
N ALA A 345 9.21 -35.88 -13.17
CA ALA A 345 8.40 -34.86 -12.49
C ALA A 345 7.01 -35.34 -12.03
N GLU A 346 6.46 -36.41 -12.63
CA GLU A 346 5.23 -37.05 -12.10
C GLU A 346 5.50 -37.75 -10.77
N GLU A 347 6.62 -38.46 -10.66
CA GLU A 347 7.06 -39.15 -9.45
C GLU A 347 7.37 -38.15 -8.33
N SER A 348 8.18 -37.13 -8.62
CA SER A 348 8.62 -36.14 -7.63
C SER A 348 7.45 -35.36 -7.04
N GLN A 349 6.46 -34.98 -7.86
CA GLN A 349 5.24 -34.35 -7.34
C GLN A 349 4.37 -35.32 -6.55
N PHE A 350 4.37 -36.62 -6.88
CA PHE A 350 3.61 -37.62 -6.13
C PHE A 350 4.24 -37.90 -4.76
N THR A 351 5.57 -38.03 -4.67
CA THR A 351 6.29 -38.12 -3.39
C THR A 351 6.05 -36.89 -2.52
N ALA A 352 6.17 -35.69 -3.08
CA ALA A 352 5.95 -34.44 -2.33
C ALA A 352 4.48 -34.27 -1.88
N LEU A 353 3.50 -34.73 -2.68
CA LEU A 353 2.11 -34.79 -2.26
C LEU A 353 1.94 -35.74 -1.06
N LEU A 354 2.50 -36.96 -1.15
CA LEU A 354 2.41 -37.96 -0.07
C LEU A 354 3.04 -37.48 1.23
N GLU A 355 4.18 -36.76 1.17
CA GLU A 355 4.79 -36.12 2.33
C GLU A 355 3.91 -35.01 2.91
N ALA A 356 3.37 -34.12 2.07
CA ALA A 356 2.52 -33.01 2.50
C ALA A 356 1.22 -33.45 3.17
N ILE A 357 0.68 -34.62 2.80
CA ILE A 357 -0.57 -35.15 3.37
C ILE A 357 -0.37 -36.16 4.51
N ARG A 358 0.84 -36.68 4.73
CA ARG A 358 1.13 -37.82 5.61
C ARG A 358 0.57 -37.66 7.03
N ASP A 359 0.74 -36.47 7.59
CA ASP A 359 0.45 -36.19 9.01
C ASP A 359 -0.89 -35.44 9.20
N VAL A 360 -1.64 -35.23 8.11
CA VAL A 360 -2.95 -34.56 8.12
C VAL A 360 -4.02 -35.51 8.64
N ARG A 361 -4.70 -35.12 9.71
CA ARG A 361 -5.85 -35.85 10.28
C ARG A 361 -7.11 -35.01 10.16
N LEU A 362 -8.11 -35.55 9.47
CA LEU A 362 -9.45 -34.96 9.44
C LEU A 362 -10.26 -35.43 10.66
N SER A 363 -11.21 -34.61 11.07
CA SER A 363 -12.17 -34.92 12.13
C SER A 363 -13.56 -34.41 11.76
N ASP A 364 -14.61 -35.01 12.31
CA ASP A 364 -16.00 -34.57 12.07
C ASP A 364 -16.39 -33.27 12.83
N ALA A 365 -15.41 -32.61 13.48
CA ALA A 365 -15.61 -31.26 14.00
C ALA A 365 -15.74 -30.25 12.85
N SER A 366 -16.55 -29.22 13.03
CA SER A 366 -16.64 -28.10 12.07
C SER A 366 -15.28 -27.45 11.87
N ASP A 367 -14.94 -27.12 10.62
CA ASP A 367 -13.71 -26.40 10.29
C ASP A 367 -13.63 -25.10 11.09
N GLY A 368 -12.47 -24.84 11.69
CA GLY A 368 -12.26 -23.71 12.60
C GLY A 368 -10.88 -23.10 12.43
N TRP A 369 -10.83 -21.77 12.40
CA TRP A 369 -9.59 -21.02 12.26
C TRP A 369 -8.76 -21.06 13.54
N ILE A 370 -7.59 -21.69 13.48
CA ILE A 370 -6.57 -21.64 14.53
C ILE A 370 -5.60 -20.50 14.27
N TRP A 371 -5.37 -19.66 15.29
CA TRP A 371 -4.41 -18.57 15.22
C TRP A 371 -3.00 -19.09 15.49
N GLY A 372 -2.09 -18.89 14.53
CA GLY A 372 -0.74 -19.47 14.60
C GLY A 372 0.20 -18.85 15.63
N LEU A 373 -0.14 -17.68 16.20
CA LEU A 373 0.73 -16.99 17.18
C LEU A 373 0.37 -17.28 18.64
N ASP A 374 -0.88 -17.63 18.94
CA ASP A 374 -1.33 -17.99 20.29
C ASP A 374 -2.64 -18.80 20.29
N HIS A 375 -2.87 -19.56 21.37
CA HIS A 375 -4.06 -20.42 21.53
C HIS A 375 -5.37 -19.67 21.85
N SER A 376 -5.36 -18.33 21.91
CA SER A 376 -6.52 -17.51 22.28
C SER A 376 -7.30 -16.94 21.08
N GLY A 377 -6.92 -17.27 19.85
CA GLY A 377 -7.55 -16.77 18.63
C GLY A 377 -6.93 -15.45 18.15
N PHE A 378 -7.36 -14.96 16.98
CA PHE A 378 -6.74 -13.81 16.32
C PHE A 378 -6.66 -12.59 17.24
N SER A 379 -5.43 -12.10 17.48
CA SER A 379 -5.21 -10.86 18.21
C SER A 379 -4.22 -9.95 17.48
N VAL A 380 -4.62 -8.70 17.30
CA VAL A 380 -3.74 -7.63 16.77
C VAL A 380 -2.59 -7.36 17.76
N ALA A 381 -2.72 -7.70 19.03
CA ALA A 381 -1.63 -7.54 20.00
C ALA A 381 -0.48 -8.52 19.71
N SER A 382 -0.77 -9.81 19.49
CA SER A 382 0.22 -10.80 19.06
C SER A 382 0.77 -10.46 17.67
N ALA A 383 -0.08 -10.11 16.70
CA ALA A 383 0.39 -9.70 15.36
C ALA A 383 1.23 -8.41 15.34
N ARG A 384 0.96 -7.44 16.24
CA ARG A 384 1.71 -6.18 16.31
C ARG A 384 3.04 -6.35 17.01
N LYS A 385 3.06 -7.11 18.11
CA LYS A 385 4.27 -7.56 18.81
C LYS A 385 5.26 -8.18 17.81
N TYR A 386 4.77 -9.17 17.07
CA TYR A 386 5.45 -9.88 15.98
C TYR A 386 6.17 -8.99 14.96
N ILE A 387 5.55 -7.85 14.59
CA ILE A 387 6.05 -6.97 13.52
C ILE A 387 7.05 -5.93 14.06
N ASP A 388 6.76 -5.34 15.21
CA ASP A 388 7.58 -4.26 15.77
C ASP A 388 8.97 -4.74 16.22
N GLU A 389 9.09 -5.98 16.65
CA GLU A 389 10.38 -6.59 17.05
C GLU A 389 11.43 -6.62 15.93
N GLN A 390 11.00 -6.63 14.67
CA GLN A 390 11.80 -7.13 13.55
C GLN A 390 12.08 -6.07 12.47
N VAL A 391 11.32 -4.97 12.45
CA VAL A 391 11.54 -3.84 11.53
C VAL A 391 12.76 -2.98 11.95
N LEU A 392 13.24 -3.10 13.19
CA LEU A 392 14.35 -2.30 13.74
C LEU A 392 15.72 -3.01 13.60
N THR A 393 16.40 -2.75 12.49
CA THR A 393 17.64 -3.42 12.06
C THR A 393 18.80 -3.47 13.08
N GLY A 394 19.25 -4.67 13.43
CA GLY A 394 20.59 -4.94 13.99
C GLY A 394 21.59 -5.30 12.89
N GLY A 395 22.47 -4.37 12.50
CA GLY A 395 23.44 -4.59 11.42
C GLY A 395 24.67 -5.43 11.82
N TYR A 396 25.11 -6.31 10.92
CA TYR A 396 26.18 -7.33 11.12
C TYR A 396 27.62 -6.83 11.36
N THR A 397 27.82 -5.55 11.73
CA THR A 397 29.10 -5.10 12.31
C THR A 397 28.85 -4.23 13.54
N SER A 398 29.45 -4.61 14.67
CA SER A 398 29.34 -3.83 15.90
C SER A 398 30.00 -2.48 15.71
N THR A 399 29.20 -1.42 15.61
CA THR A 399 29.68 -0.06 15.39
C THR A 399 30.39 0.42 16.65
N ARG A 400 31.73 0.35 16.67
CA ARG A 400 32.56 0.85 17.78
C ARG A 400 32.51 2.37 17.82
N TRP A 401 31.56 2.92 18.56
CA TRP A 401 31.44 4.35 18.82
C TRP A 401 32.71 4.90 19.52
N PRO A 402 33.51 5.75 18.87
CA PRO A 402 34.61 6.44 19.52
C PRO A 402 34.04 7.42 20.55
N ARG A 403 34.45 7.28 21.82
CA ARG A 403 33.93 8.08 22.94
C ARG A 403 34.44 9.53 22.93
N CYS A 404 35.45 9.83 22.13
CA CYS A 404 36.08 11.15 22.01
C CYS A 404 35.34 12.11 21.05
N VAL A 405 34.32 11.64 20.30
CA VAL A 405 33.55 12.48 19.37
C VAL A 405 32.07 12.56 19.75
N PRO A 406 31.38 13.70 19.51
CA PRO A 406 29.97 13.84 19.85
C PRO A 406 29.07 12.81 19.16
N ILE A 407 28.03 12.35 19.86
CA ILE A 407 27.10 11.33 19.36
C ILE A 407 26.47 11.66 18.00
N LYS A 408 26.28 12.94 17.67
CA LYS A 408 25.78 13.40 16.37
C LYS A 408 26.74 13.11 15.21
N VAL A 409 28.05 13.27 15.43
CA VAL A 409 29.10 12.95 14.44
C VAL A 409 29.16 11.44 14.21
N ASN A 410 29.07 10.68 15.29
CA ASN A 410 28.94 9.23 15.26
C ASN A 410 27.73 8.77 14.42
N VAL A 411 26.53 9.25 14.73
CA VAL A 411 25.30 8.92 13.95
C VAL A 411 25.42 9.34 12.48
N PHE A 412 26.07 10.47 12.17
CA PHE A 412 26.35 10.88 10.80
C PHE A 412 27.26 9.88 10.06
N MET A 413 28.39 9.48 10.66
CA MET A 413 29.32 8.52 10.06
C MET A 413 28.69 7.13 9.89
N TRP A 414 27.83 6.70 10.82
CA TRP A 414 27.05 5.46 10.69
C TRP A 414 26.04 5.54 9.53
N ARG A 415 25.31 6.64 9.38
CA ARG A 415 24.41 6.87 8.21
C ARG A 415 25.19 6.94 6.89
N LEU A 416 26.38 7.52 6.89
CA LEU A 416 27.29 7.54 5.73
C LEU A 416 27.74 6.13 5.36
N GLY A 417 28.19 5.32 6.32
CA GLY A 417 28.64 3.93 6.10
C GLY A 417 27.53 3.00 5.59
N LEU A 418 26.27 3.25 5.97
CA LEU A 418 25.10 2.54 5.43
C LEU A 418 24.59 3.10 4.09
N ASN A 419 25.23 4.12 3.54
CA ASN A 419 24.73 4.92 2.40
C ASN A 419 23.26 5.37 2.60
N LYS A 420 22.90 5.77 3.82
CA LYS A 420 21.58 6.30 4.24
C LYS A 420 21.66 7.77 4.70
N LEU A 421 22.60 8.55 4.15
CA LEU A 421 22.52 10.01 4.24
C LEU A 421 21.35 10.53 3.40
N PRO A 422 20.68 11.63 3.81
CA PRO A 422 19.61 12.29 3.05
C PRO A 422 20.19 13.08 1.86
N THR A 423 20.85 12.40 0.94
CA THR A 423 21.28 12.93 -0.34
C THR A 423 20.10 12.90 -1.32
N LEU A 424 20.13 13.74 -2.36
CA LEU A 424 19.12 13.76 -3.42
C LEU A 424 18.86 12.36 -4.00
N VAL A 425 19.92 11.59 -4.26
CA VAL A 425 19.86 10.21 -4.79
C VAL A 425 19.17 9.24 -3.83
N ASN A 426 19.42 9.35 -2.52
CA ASN A 426 18.78 8.48 -1.53
C ASN A 426 17.34 8.90 -1.25
N MET A 427 17.03 10.21 -1.26
CA MET A 427 15.65 10.68 -1.15
C MET A 427 14.80 10.19 -2.34
N ASP A 428 15.33 10.24 -3.56
CA ASP A 428 14.64 9.76 -4.79
C ASP A 428 14.34 8.23 -4.77
N ARG A 429 15.07 7.45 -3.93
CA ARG A 429 14.77 6.04 -3.65
C ARG A 429 13.64 5.84 -2.62
N PHE A 430 13.48 6.74 -1.66
CA PHE A 430 12.41 6.67 -0.65
C PHE A 430 11.10 7.32 -1.10
N THR A 431 11.12 8.25 -2.07
CA THR A 431 9.93 9.00 -2.53
C THR A 431 9.15 8.33 -3.67
N MET A 432 9.43 7.06 -4.00
CA MET A 432 8.70 6.32 -5.05
C MET A 432 7.19 6.17 -4.79
N SER A 433 6.68 6.50 -3.60
CA SER A 433 5.26 6.45 -3.24
C SER A 433 4.53 7.81 -3.21
N GLN A 434 5.19 8.94 -3.53
CA GLN A 434 4.57 10.28 -3.35
C GLN A 434 4.74 11.31 -4.49
N VAL A 435 5.35 10.94 -5.63
CA VAL A 435 5.16 11.77 -6.84
C VAL A 435 4.03 11.15 -7.66
N PRO A 436 2.88 11.84 -7.84
CA PRO A 436 1.84 11.32 -8.71
C PRO A 436 2.41 11.17 -10.12
N TYR A 437 2.21 9.99 -10.70
CA TYR A 437 2.49 9.72 -12.10
C TYR A 437 1.15 9.52 -12.81
N THR A 438 1.09 9.93 -14.06
CA THR A 438 -0.07 9.74 -14.93
C THR A 438 -0.02 8.31 -15.48
N GLU A 439 -1.12 7.57 -15.37
CA GLU A 439 -1.27 6.28 -16.04
C GLU A 439 -1.20 6.46 -17.56
N LEU A 440 -0.71 5.46 -18.29
CA LEU A 440 -0.44 5.63 -19.72
C LEU A 440 -1.71 5.83 -20.57
N CYS A 441 -2.88 5.40 -20.06
CA CYS A 441 -4.19 5.67 -20.67
C CYS A 441 -4.72 7.09 -20.43
N ASP A 442 -4.18 7.80 -19.44
CA ASP A 442 -4.64 9.13 -19.03
C ASP A 442 -3.77 10.25 -19.63
N VAL A 443 -2.84 9.91 -20.52
CA VAL A 443 -1.94 10.86 -21.18
C VAL A 443 -2.70 11.67 -22.22
N ASP A 444 -3.15 12.86 -21.81
CA ASP A 444 -3.86 13.84 -22.62
C ASP A 444 -3.01 15.13 -22.79
N PRO A 445 -3.02 15.80 -23.96
CA PRO A 445 -2.29 17.04 -24.19
C PRO A 445 -2.76 18.25 -23.36
N MET A 446 -3.88 18.16 -22.64
CA MET A 446 -4.36 19.19 -21.70
C MET A 446 -3.74 19.08 -20.29
N LEU A 447 -2.90 18.08 -20.03
CA LEU A 447 -2.22 17.92 -18.73
C LEU A 447 -0.83 18.58 -18.75
N ASP A 448 -0.57 19.43 -17.76
CA ASP A 448 0.75 20.00 -17.49
C ASP A 448 1.62 19.04 -16.63
N ASP A 449 2.95 19.19 -16.71
CA ASP A 449 3.97 18.48 -15.91
C ASP A 449 3.85 16.93 -15.85
N ILE A 450 3.30 16.32 -16.90
CA ILE A 450 3.07 14.87 -17.01
C ILE A 450 4.35 14.07 -16.70
N THR A 451 4.26 13.23 -15.66
CA THR A 451 5.26 12.21 -15.33
C THR A 451 4.65 10.84 -15.62
N VAL A 452 5.26 10.04 -16.48
CA VAL A 452 4.83 8.64 -16.69
C VAL A 452 5.89 7.66 -16.21
N ILE A 453 5.45 6.47 -15.82
CA ILE A 453 6.30 5.32 -15.57
C ILE A 453 5.95 4.25 -16.62
N ALA A 454 6.93 3.78 -17.38
CA ALA A 454 6.71 2.91 -18.53
C ALA A 454 7.84 1.88 -18.70
N ARG A 455 7.47 0.67 -19.17
CA ARG A 455 8.40 -0.34 -19.67
C ARG A 455 8.62 -0.13 -21.16
N CYS A 456 9.88 -0.12 -21.62
CA CYS A 456 10.15 -0.19 -23.06
C CYS A 456 9.90 -1.62 -23.54
N ILE A 457 8.88 -1.83 -24.38
CA ILE A 457 8.54 -3.18 -24.87
C ILE A 457 9.32 -3.53 -26.14
N SER A 458 9.43 -2.60 -27.09
CA SER A 458 10.01 -2.89 -28.40
C SER A 458 10.52 -1.63 -29.11
N THR A 459 11.60 -1.78 -29.88
CA THR A 459 12.39 -0.72 -30.51
C THR A 459 12.45 -0.88 -32.04
N TRP A 460 12.22 0.21 -32.78
CA TRP A 460 11.99 0.15 -34.24
C TRP A 460 12.73 1.23 -35.02
N HIS A 461 13.63 0.84 -35.93
CA HIS A 461 14.40 1.77 -36.74
C HIS A 461 13.70 2.08 -38.08
N SER A 462 13.58 3.36 -38.43
CA SER A 462 12.97 3.79 -39.70
C SER A 462 13.96 3.70 -40.86
N HIS A 463 13.59 2.99 -41.93
CA HIS A 463 14.33 2.95 -43.20
C HIS A 463 13.95 4.12 -44.14
N ALA A 464 14.85 4.48 -45.06
CA ALA A 464 14.81 5.76 -45.77
C ALA A 464 13.73 5.88 -46.89
N LYS A 465 13.13 7.08 -46.96
CA LYS A 465 12.30 7.68 -48.04
C LYS A 465 11.37 6.76 -48.84
N GLY A 466 10.05 6.90 -48.63
CA GLY A 466 9.05 6.54 -49.65
C GLY A 466 7.67 6.14 -49.12
N LYS A 467 7.54 5.83 -47.83
CA LYS A 467 6.27 5.49 -47.18
C LYS A 467 6.13 6.29 -45.89
N PRO A 468 4.93 6.78 -45.52
CA PRO A 468 4.73 7.52 -44.29
C PRO A 468 4.71 6.56 -43.07
N ASN A 469 4.89 7.17 -41.89
CA ASN A 469 4.68 6.64 -40.54
C ASN A 469 5.89 6.00 -39.85
N GLU A 470 6.50 6.79 -38.97
CA GLU A 470 7.05 6.33 -37.68
C GLU A 470 5.95 5.61 -36.88
N PRO A 471 6.24 4.47 -36.24
CA PRO A 471 5.89 4.38 -34.81
C PRO A 471 6.81 3.48 -33.95
N TRP A 472 6.86 3.75 -32.64
CA TRP A 472 7.34 2.84 -31.59
C TRP A 472 6.16 2.50 -30.69
N SER A 473 6.01 1.26 -30.24
CA SER A 473 4.68 0.72 -29.91
C SER A 473 4.50 0.14 -28.51
N LEU A 474 3.32 0.39 -27.98
CA LEU A 474 2.85 0.09 -26.64
C LEU A 474 1.32 0.36 -26.65
N ASP A 475 0.43 -0.65 -26.64
CA ASP A 475 -1.01 -0.53 -26.23
C ASP A 475 -1.51 -1.85 -25.58
N GLY A 476 -2.28 -1.86 -24.48
CA GLY A 476 -2.86 -0.76 -23.70
C GLY A 476 -3.02 -1.14 -22.22
N ASN A 477 -1.93 -0.98 -21.48
CA ASN A 477 -1.71 0.10 -20.51
C ASN A 477 -0.30 0.63 -20.84
N ARG A 478 -0.24 1.28 -22.00
CA ARG A 478 0.90 1.29 -22.90
C ARG A 478 0.58 2.42 -23.93
N ILE A 479 1.53 3.27 -24.34
CA ILE A 479 1.35 4.36 -25.35
C ILE A 479 2.51 4.46 -26.37
N GLN A 480 2.25 4.83 -27.63
CA GLN A 480 3.31 5.11 -28.62
C GLN A 480 4.22 6.26 -28.18
N ALA A 481 5.53 6.10 -28.39
CA ALA A 481 6.53 7.15 -28.26
C ALA A 481 7.23 7.44 -29.61
N THR A 482 7.75 8.66 -29.79
CA THR A 482 8.59 9.04 -30.93
C THR A 482 9.79 9.86 -30.45
N ILE A 483 10.94 9.71 -31.11
CA ILE A 483 12.13 10.51 -30.83
C ILE A 483 12.52 11.22 -32.13
N LYS A 484 12.44 12.55 -32.15
CA LYS A 484 12.81 13.33 -33.34
C LYS A 484 14.31 13.21 -33.62
N ARG A 485 14.69 13.28 -34.90
CA ARG A 485 16.07 13.09 -35.38
C ARG A 485 17.11 13.93 -34.62
N ASP A 486 16.77 15.16 -34.25
CA ASP A 486 17.63 16.10 -33.52
C ASP A 486 17.81 15.77 -32.03
N ALA A 487 16.96 14.89 -31.47
CA ALA A 487 17.06 14.38 -30.11
C ALA A 487 17.61 12.95 -30.02
N MET A 488 17.68 12.19 -31.14
CA MET A 488 18.11 10.79 -31.14
C MET A 488 19.49 10.57 -30.51
N SER A 489 20.46 11.46 -30.74
CA SER A 489 21.81 11.34 -30.18
C SER A 489 21.86 11.40 -28.65
N LYS A 490 20.84 11.96 -27.99
CA LYS A 490 20.71 11.96 -26.52
C LYS A 490 20.22 10.61 -25.98
N PHE A 491 19.33 9.94 -26.71
CA PHE A 491 18.61 8.74 -26.23
C PHE A 491 19.10 7.43 -26.84
N ALA A 492 19.95 7.49 -27.88
CA ALA A 492 20.64 6.33 -28.43
C ALA A 492 21.43 5.59 -27.34
N GLY A 493 21.13 4.30 -27.16
CA GLY A 493 21.74 3.47 -26.11
C GLY A 493 21.20 3.68 -24.69
N LEU A 494 20.23 4.58 -24.45
CA LEU A 494 19.56 4.74 -23.15
C LEU A 494 18.28 3.93 -23.02
N LEU A 495 17.64 3.57 -24.13
CA LEU A 495 16.43 2.75 -24.19
C LEU A 495 16.80 1.29 -24.51
N GLU A 496 16.61 0.43 -23.52
CA GLU A 496 16.74 -1.02 -23.59
C GLU A 496 15.36 -1.67 -23.53
N GLU A 497 15.09 -2.65 -24.40
CA GLU A 497 13.87 -3.46 -24.32
C GLU A 497 13.80 -4.23 -22.99
N GLY A 498 12.60 -4.32 -22.41
CA GLY A 498 12.36 -4.92 -21.09
C GLY A 498 12.79 -4.06 -19.90
N ALA A 499 13.40 -2.88 -20.10
CA ALA A 499 13.75 -1.96 -19.01
C ALA A 499 12.62 -0.98 -18.67
N CYS A 500 12.55 -0.56 -17.40
CA CYS A 500 11.56 0.37 -16.87
C CYS A 500 12.16 1.79 -16.74
N TYR A 501 11.37 2.80 -17.06
CA TYR A 501 11.76 4.20 -17.08
C TYR A 501 10.70 5.10 -16.45
N ARG A 502 11.17 6.11 -15.71
CA ARG A 502 10.39 7.30 -15.36
C ARG A 502 10.69 8.37 -16.41
N ILE A 503 9.66 8.91 -17.05
CA ILE A 503 9.74 9.83 -18.18
C ILE A 503 9.03 11.15 -17.82
N ARG A 504 9.66 12.29 -18.10
CA ARG A 504 9.12 13.65 -17.83
C ARG A 504 9.49 14.62 -18.94
N ASN A 505 8.80 15.75 -19.02
CA ASN A 505 9.09 16.84 -19.97
C ASN A 505 9.07 16.38 -21.44
N PHE A 506 8.10 15.53 -21.78
CA PHE A 506 7.82 15.08 -23.14
C PHE A 506 6.60 15.82 -23.70
N GLY A 507 6.46 15.90 -25.02
CA GLY A 507 5.27 16.46 -25.66
C GLY A 507 4.23 15.38 -25.93
N VAL A 508 2.95 15.68 -25.71
CA VAL A 508 1.84 14.84 -26.18
C VAL A 508 1.37 15.36 -27.53
N GLY A 509 1.06 14.45 -28.47
CA GLY A 509 0.52 14.80 -29.79
C GLY A 509 -0.44 13.73 -30.28
N GLU A 510 -1.23 14.03 -31.30
CA GLU A 510 -2.22 13.07 -31.83
C GLU A 510 -1.57 11.85 -32.48
N ASN A 511 -2.16 10.68 -32.26
CA ASN A 511 -1.78 9.42 -32.89
C ASN A 511 -2.41 9.30 -34.29
N GLY A 512 -2.06 10.23 -35.18
CA GLY A 512 -2.63 10.33 -36.52
C GLY A 512 -1.95 9.41 -37.56
N GLY A 513 -2.77 8.75 -38.39
CA GLY A 513 -2.33 7.98 -39.56
C GLY A 513 -3.44 7.10 -40.12
N LYS A 514 -3.32 6.63 -41.38
CA LYS A 514 -4.32 5.73 -42.01
C LYS A 514 -4.39 4.33 -41.38
N TYR A 515 -3.37 3.96 -40.60
CA TYR A 515 -3.27 2.69 -39.87
C TYR A 515 -2.46 2.94 -38.58
N PRO A 516 -3.08 3.43 -37.49
CA PRO A 516 -2.37 3.53 -36.22
C PRO A 516 -1.96 2.13 -35.76
N LEU A 517 -0.78 2.00 -35.16
CA LEU A 517 -0.33 0.71 -34.66
C LEU A 517 -1.14 0.28 -33.42
N LEU A 518 -1.82 1.24 -32.78
CA LEU A 518 -2.38 1.19 -31.44
C LEU A 518 -3.65 2.03 -31.32
N PRO A 519 -4.65 1.63 -30.52
CA PRO A 519 -5.87 2.41 -30.30
C PRO A 519 -5.70 3.68 -29.46
N HIS A 520 -4.63 3.88 -28.69
CA HIS A 520 -4.45 5.11 -27.90
C HIS A 520 -4.51 6.39 -28.77
N LYS A 521 -5.36 7.35 -28.39
CA LYS A 521 -5.64 8.59 -29.15
C LYS A 521 -4.42 9.49 -29.34
N TYR A 522 -3.52 9.47 -28.36
CA TYR A 522 -2.32 10.30 -28.31
C TYR A 522 -1.02 9.49 -28.31
N LYS A 523 0.10 10.17 -28.60
CA LYS A 523 1.46 9.64 -28.53
C LYS A 523 2.39 10.60 -27.82
N ILE A 524 3.40 10.03 -27.16
CA ILE A 524 4.51 10.74 -26.53
C ILE A 524 5.54 11.13 -27.60
N ASN A 525 6.10 12.33 -27.49
CA ASN A 525 7.15 12.85 -28.38
C ASN A 525 8.31 13.34 -27.51
N PHE A 526 9.49 12.73 -27.67
CA PHE A 526 10.69 13.07 -26.93
C PHE A 526 11.37 14.28 -27.57
N PHE A 527 11.79 15.20 -26.71
CA PHE A 527 12.55 16.41 -27.03
C PHE A 527 13.88 16.42 -26.28
N LYS A 528 14.75 17.39 -26.58
CA LYS A 528 16.07 17.51 -25.93
C LYS A 528 15.98 17.72 -24.40
N ASN A 529 14.91 18.35 -23.92
CA ASN A 529 14.61 18.55 -22.49
C ASN A 529 13.86 17.38 -21.83
N THR A 530 13.40 16.38 -22.58
CA THR A 530 12.75 15.19 -22.02
C THR A 530 13.72 14.45 -21.09
N SER A 531 13.29 14.20 -19.87
CA SER A 531 14.04 13.44 -18.87
C SER A 531 13.66 11.97 -18.96
N LEU A 532 14.66 11.10 -18.98
CA LEU A 532 14.52 9.65 -19.03
C LEU A 532 15.40 9.06 -17.94
N THR A 533 14.78 8.54 -16.88
CA THR A 533 15.49 7.93 -15.75
C THR A 533 15.15 6.45 -15.71
N ARG A 534 16.14 5.56 -15.86
CA ARG A 534 15.96 4.12 -15.64
C ARG A 534 15.60 3.88 -14.17
N ILE A 535 14.57 3.07 -13.92
CA ILE A 535 14.11 2.72 -12.58
C ILE A 535 14.09 1.20 -12.36
N ASN A 536 13.94 0.79 -11.11
CA ASN A 536 13.61 -0.59 -10.77
C ASN A 536 12.24 -0.98 -11.36
N ARG A 537 11.97 -2.29 -11.45
CA ARG A 537 10.71 -2.83 -11.99
C ARG A 537 9.52 -2.31 -11.18
N PHE A 538 8.44 -1.97 -11.88
CA PHE A 538 7.17 -1.54 -11.29
C PHE A 538 6.01 -2.48 -11.66
N ASP A 539 6.25 -3.43 -12.57
CA ASP A 539 5.25 -4.27 -13.20
C ASP A 539 5.68 -5.75 -13.31
N THR A 540 4.70 -6.65 -13.27
CA THR A 540 4.89 -8.12 -13.38
C THR A 540 4.91 -8.64 -14.81
N ASN A 541 4.40 -7.86 -15.79
CA ASN A 541 4.31 -8.27 -17.19
C ASN A 541 5.61 -7.98 -17.97
N HIS A 542 6.66 -8.74 -17.69
CA HIS A 542 8.02 -8.42 -18.16
C HIS A 542 8.21 -8.30 -19.68
N ASN A 543 7.47 -9.12 -20.44
CA ASN A 543 7.51 -9.14 -21.90
C ASN A 543 6.48 -8.19 -22.54
N GLY A 544 5.59 -7.61 -21.71
CA GLY A 544 4.50 -6.78 -22.18
C GLY A 544 3.58 -7.50 -23.17
N PHE A 545 3.15 -8.73 -22.89
CA PHE A 545 2.15 -9.45 -23.70
C PHE A 545 0.73 -9.16 -23.20
N LYS A 546 -0.26 -9.08 -24.10
CA LYS A 546 -1.69 -8.94 -23.81
C LYS A 546 -2.49 -9.91 -24.68
N PHE A 547 -2.32 -11.20 -24.38
CA PHE A 547 -2.88 -12.29 -25.18
C PHE A 547 -4.41 -12.20 -25.33
N LYS A 548 -4.89 -12.41 -26.56
CA LYS A 548 -6.31 -12.42 -26.90
C LYS A 548 -6.79 -13.86 -27.18
N PRO A 549 -7.89 -14.35 -26.54
CA PRO A 549 -8.43 -15.69 -26.80
C PRO A 549 -8.87 -15.89 -28.26
N PHE A 550 -8.60 -17.07 -28.84
CA PHE A 550 -8.84 -17.34 -30.26
C PHE A 550 -10.35 -17.32 -30.60
N LEU A 551 -11.20 -17.74 -29.66
CA LEU A 551 -12.67 -17.70 -29.76
C LEU A 551 -13.25 -16.29 -30.05
N ARG A 552 -12.52 -15.22 -29.72
CA ARG A 552 -12.98 -13.84 -30.00
C ARG A 552 -12.73 -13.39 -31.44
N PHE A 553 -11.89 -14.10 -32.19
CA PHE A 553 -11.66 -13.85 -33.62
C PHE A 553 -12.77 -14.46 -34.48
N SER A 554 -13.18 -15.71 -34.20
CA SER A 554 -14.29 -16.38 -34.91
C SER A 554 -15.62 -15.65 -34.70
N THR A 555 -15.83 -15.06 -33.53
CA THR A 555 -17.00 -14.22 -33.19
C THR A 555 -16.90 -12.76 -33.65
N ARG A 556 -15.85 -12.39 -34.41
CA ARG A 556 -15.59 -11.04 -34.95
C ARG A 556 -15.64 -9.90 -33.89
N ARG A 557 -15.17 -10.17 -32.68
CA ARG A 557 -15.21 -9.19 -31.56
C ARG A 557 -13.99 -8.27 -31.47
N TRP A 558 -12.97 -8.46 -32.30
CA TRP A 558 -11.82 -7.56 -32.45
C TRP A 558 -11.96 -6.70 -33.70
N THR A 559 -11.55 -5.44 -33.66
CA THR A 559 -11.61 -4.56 -34.84
C THR A 559 -10.39 -4.77 -35.75
N GLU A 560 -10.48 -4.40 -37.04
CA GLU A 560 -9.31 -4.44 -37.95
C GLU A 560 -8.27 -3.34 -37.64
N GLU A 561 -8.62 -2.40 -36.76
CA GLU A 561 -7.76 -1.30 -36.33
C GLU A 561 -6.88 -1.72 -35.14
N GLU A 562 -7.35 -2.66 -34.31
CA GLU A 562 -6.61 -3.19 -33.17
C GLU A 562 -5.34 -3.96 -33.60
N ALA A 563 -4.30 -3.86 -32.76
CA ALA A 563 -3.19 -4.80 -32.74
C ALA A 563 -3.39 -5.79 -31.58
N VAL A 564 -3.08 -7.06 -31.80
CA VAL A 564 -3.33 -8.15 -30.85
C VAL A 564 -2.07 -8.97 -30.61
N ASP A 565 -1.95 -9.47 -29.39
CA ASP A 565 -0.95 -10.49 -29.06
C ASP A 565 -1.67 -11.86 -29.02
N VAL A 566 -1.07 -12.90 -29.58
CA VAL A 566 -1.61 -14.28 -29.56
C VAL A 566 -0.50 -15.30 -29.31
N ILE A 567 -0.85 -16.43 -28.69
CA ILE A 567 0.06 -17.54 -28.43
C ILE A 567 -0.63 -18.85 -28.80
N GLY A 568 0.08 -19.75 -29.50
CA GLY A 568 -0.45 -21.06 -29.86
C GLY A 568 0.59 -21.98 -30.50
N THR A 569 0.30 -23.28 -30.48
CA THR A 569 1.10 -24.35 -31.10
C THR A 569 0.87 -24.38 -32.60
N ILE A 570 1.91 -24.68 -33.40
CA ILE A 570 1.76 -24.91 -34.84
C ILE A 570 1.03 -26.24 -35.10
N VAL A 571 -0.17 -26.20 -35.68
CA VAL A 571 -0.89 -27.39 -36.17
C VAL A 571 -0.46 -27.72 -37.60
N SER A 572 -0.47 -26.71 -38.48
CA SER A 572 -0.10 -26.88 -39.88
C SER A 572 0.59 -25.64 -40.45
N ILE A 573 1.49 -25.88 -41.41
CA ILE A 573 2.19 -24.87 -42.20
C ILE A 573 1.79 -25.14 -43.65
N GLY A 574 1.16 -24.17 -44.31
CA GLY A 574 0.86 -24.24 -45.74
C GLY A 574 2.07 -23.87 -46.60
N ASN A 575 2.02 -24.22 -47.88
CA ASN A 575 3.04 -23.79 -48.84
C ASN A 575 2.97 -22.27 -49.09
N PRO A 576 4.12 -21.59 -49.35
CA PRO A 576 4.14 -20.22 -49.83
C PRO A 576 3.32 -20.05 -51.11
N LYS A 577 2.63 -18.91 -51.22
CA LYS A 577 1.85 -18.50 -52.40
C LYS A 577 2.27 -17.09 -52.83
N PRO A 578 2.37 -16.80 -54.14
CA PRO A 578 2.60 -15.44 -54.61
C PRO A 578 1.40 -14.55 -54.27
N PHE A 579 1.66 -13.30 -53.93
CA PHE A 579 0.64 -12.29 -53.58
C PHE A 579 1.01 -10.93 -54.16
N GLY A 580 0.11 -10.35 -54.98
CA GLY A 580 0.37 -9.06 -55.63
C GLY A 580 1.62 -9.04 -56.51
N SER A 581 2.21 -7.87 -56.68
CA SER A 581 3.41 -7.66 -57.50
C SER A 581 4.69 -7.94 -56.69
N GLY A 582 5.09 -9.21 -56.63
CA GLY A 582 6.40 -9.61 -56.09
C GLY A 582 6.46 -9.87 -54.58
N GLN A 583 5.32 -9.95 -53.89
CA GLN A 583 5.27 -10.41 -52.50
C GLN A 583 4.90 -11.90 -52.43
N LYS A 584 5.18 -12.52 -51.28
CA LYS A 584 4.73 -13.88 -50.96
C LYS A 584 3.98 -13.89 -49.64
N LEU A 585 3.00 -14.79 -49.53
CA LEU A 585 2.33 -15.09 -48.26
C LEU A 585 2.46 -16.58 -47.93
N ARG A 586 2.41 -16.91 -46.64
CA ARG A 586 2.24 -18.27 -46.13
C ARG A 586 1.16 -18.27 -45.07
N THR A 587 0.33 -19.31 -45.08
CA THR A 587 -0.70 -19.54 -44.06
C THR A 587 -0.19 -20.58 -43.07
N VAL A 588 -0.35 -20.31 -41.77
CA VAL A 588 -0.02 -21.21 -40.67
C VAL A 588 -1.23 -21.27 -39.73
N ILE A 589 -1.62 -22.47 -39.31
CA ILE A 589 -2.70 -22.66 -38.34
C ILE A 589 -2.07 -22.85 -36.96
N LEU A 590 -2.45 -21.98 -36.02
CA LEU A 590 -2.11 -22.08 -34.61
C LEU A 590 -3.27 -22.69 -33.83
N GLU A 591 -2.97 -23.40 -32.73
CA GLU A 591 -3.96 -23.92 -31.77
C GLU A 591 -3.63 -23.46 -30.35
N ASP A 592 -4.63 -23.01 -29.60
CA ASP A 592 -4.47 -22.59 -28.20
C ASP A 592 -4.73 -23.73 -27.20
N ALA A 593 -4.58 -23.45 -25.90
CA ALA A 593 -4.79 -24.43 -24.84
C ALA A 593 -6.27 -24.89 -24.68
N GLU A 594 -7.21 -24.25 -25.38
CA GLU A 594 -8.65 -24.59 -25.43
C GLU A 594 -9.00 -25.35 -26.72
N SER A 595 -7.98 -25.85 -27.44
CA SER A 595 -8.09 -26.51 -28.75
C SER A 595 -8.81 -25.67 -29.82
N GLN A 596 -8.81 -24.34 -29.68
CA GLN A 596 -9.32 -23.44 -30.71
C GLN A 596 -8.24 -23.19 -31.76
N GLN A 597 -8.61 -23.15 -33.03
CA GLN A 597 -7.68 -22.93 -34.14
C GLN A 597 -7.80 -21.52 -34.74
N LEU A 598 -6.65 -20.93 -35.05
CA LEU A 598 -6.48 -19.57 -35.56
C LEU A 598 -5.58 -19.55 -36.79
N GLN A 599 -6.13 -19.11 -37.90
CA GLN A 599 -5.38 -18.95 -39.14
C GLN A 599 -4.54 -17.66 -39.11
N CYS A 600 -3.23 -17.79 -39.28
CA CYS A 600 -2.27 -16.70 -39.37
C CYS A 600 -1.68 -16.64 -40.78
N THR A 601 -1.46 -15.43 -41.29
CA THR A 601 -0.87 -15.16 -42.62
C THR A 601 0.38 -14.29 -42.46
N PHE A 602 1.50 -14.84 -42.89
CA PHE A 602 2.83 -14.23 -42.80
C PHE A 602 3.29 -13.80 -44.20
N PHE A 603 3.89 -12.62 -44.31
CA PHE A 603 4.35 -12.05 -45.58
C PHE A 603 5.87 -12.03 -45.70
N ASP A 604 6.36 -12.16 -46.94
CA ASP A 604 7.76 -11.93 -47.33
C ASP A 604 8.76 -12.65 -46.40
N ASN A 605 9.65 -11.96 -45.69
CA ASN A 605 10.67 -12.60 -44.84
C ASN A 605 10.04 -13.47 -43.71
N TRP A 606 8.88 -13.06 -43.18
CA TRP A 606 8.16 -13.86 -42.18
C TRP A 606 7.59 -15.15 -42.76
N SER A 607 7.32 -15.20 -44.07
CA SER A 607 6.96 -16.45 -44.77
C SER A 607 8.15 -17.41 -44.82
N ASP A 608 9.39 -16.92 -44.99
CA ASP A 608 10.58 -17.78 -45.08
C ASP A 608 11.01 -18.38 -43.74
N MET A 609 10.71 -17.71 -42.62
CA MET A 609 11.01 -18.18 -41.26
C MET A 609 10.46 -19.59 -40.98
N PHE A 610 9.44 -20.02 -41.71
CA PHE A 610 8.82 -21.35 -41.60
C PHE A 610 9.48 -22.42 -42.48
N ASN A 611 10.45 -22.10 -43.34
CA ASN A 611 11.15 -23.11 -44.15
C ASN A 611 11.85 -24.13 -43.24
N ASP A 612 12.70 -23.67 -42.33
CA ASP A 612 13.45 -24.55 -41.40
C ASP A 612 12.52 -25.44 -40.56
N ILE A 613 11.38 -24.91 -40.09
CA ILE A 613 10.37 -25.67 -39.34
C ILE A 613 9.68 -26.74 -40.22
N THR A 614 9.49 -26.46 -41.51
CA THR A 614 8.94 -27.41 -42.48
C THR A 614 9.96 -28.49 -42.84
N ASP A 615 11.21 -28.09 -43.09
CA ASP A 615 12.28 -28.96 -43.58
C ASP A 615 12.83 -29.88 -42.48
N ASN A 616 12.91 -29.40 -41.23
CA ASN A 616 13.48 -30.10 -40.08
C ASN A 616 12.42 -30.50 -39.01
N ARG A 617 11.15 -30.69 -39.43
CA ARG A 617 9.99 -30.87 -38.53
C ARG A 617 10.16 -32.00 -37.51
N GLU A 618 10.77 -33.12 -37.90
CA GLU A 618 10.95 -34.28 -37.02
C GLU A 618 11.99 -34.05 -35.91
N SER A 619 13.00 -33.20 -36.14
CA SER A 619 14.04 -32.88 -35.15
C SER A 619 13.71 -31.70 -34.25
N ILE A 620 12.91 -30.74 -34.74
CA ILE A 620 12.54 -29.53 -33.98
C ILE A 620 11.45 -29.84 -32.94
N GLY A 621 10.58 -30.82 -33.21
CA GLY A 621 9.51 -31.22 -32.30
C GLY A 621 8.37 -30.20 -32.20
N HIS A 622 7.87 -29.97 -30.99
CA HIS A 622 6.66 -29.19 -30.76
C HIS A 622 6.94 -27.68 -30.64
N VAL A 623 6.56 -26.92 -31.68
CA VAL A 623 6.79 -25.46 -31.75
C VAL A 623 5.58 -24.67 -31.25
N VAL A 624 5.82 -23.77 -30.30
CA VAL A 624 4.87 -22.74 -29.85
C VAL A 624 5.28 -21.40 -30.45
N ILE A 625 4.31 -20.66 -30.99
CA ILE A 625 4.49 -19.33 -31.54
C ILE A 625 3.84 -18.29 -30.64
N VAL A 626 4.54 -17.19 -30.45
CA VAL A 626 4.03 -15.94 -29.86
C VAL A 626 4.07 -14.88 -30.95
N LEU A 627 2.91 -14.28 -31.26
CA LEU A 627 2.81 -13.11 -32.10
C LEU A 627 2.46 -11.91 -31.22
N GLN A 628 3.19 -10.81 -31.37
CA GLN A 628 2.96 -9.56 -30.64
C GLN A 628 2.62 -8.45 -31.65
N LEU A 629 1.70 -7.55 -31.30
CA LEU A 629 1.25 -6.42 -32.12
C LEU A 629 0.73 -6.78 -33.52
N ALA A 630 0.25 -8.01 -33.72
CA ALA A 630 -0.21 -8.48 -35.03
C ALA A 630 -1.58 -7.87 -35.40
N LYS A 631 -1.85 -7.62 -36.69
CA LYS A 631 -3.10 -6.96 -37.13
C LYS A 631 -4.19 -7.97 -37.50
N VAL A 632 -5.43 -7.67 -37.15
CA VAL A 632 -6.60 -8.51 -37.47
C VAL A 632 -7.18 -8.12 -38.83
N LYS A 633 -7.57 -9.10 -39.65
CA LYS A 633 -8.32 -8.84 -40.87
C LYS A 633 -9.33 -9.94 -41.22
N TYR A 634 -10.53 -9.55 -41.65
CA TYR A 634 -11.63 -10.44 -42.00
C TYR A 634 -11.88 -10.45 -43.51
N TRP A 635 -11.86 -11.63 -44.12
CA TRP A 635 -12.04 -11.81 -45.56
C TRP A 635 -13.06 -12.91 -45.83
N ASN A 636 -14.27 -12.54 -46.27
CA ASN A 636 -15.31 -13.44 -46.80
C ASN A 636 -15.32 -14.86 -46.19
N VAL A 637 -15.76 -14.95 -44.94
CA VAL A 637 -15.88 -16.17 -44.10
C VAL A 637 -14.57 -16.67 -43.44
N ILE A 638 -13.40 -16.18 -43.84
CA ILE A 638 -12.10 -16.51 -43.22
C ILE A 638 -11.56 -15.31 -42.42
N PHE A 639 -11.08 -15.53 -41.20
CA PHE A 639 -10.31 -14.54 -40.43
C PHE A 639 -8.82 -14.87 -40.51
N ALA A 640 -7.99 -13.83 -40.60
CA ALA A 640 -6.54 -13.99 -40.60
C ALA A 640 -5.86 -12.93 -39.73
N ILE A 641 -4.91 -13.37 -38.91
CA ILE A 641 -3.92 -12.45 -38.35
C ILE A 641 -2.84 -12.19 -39.42
N VAL A 642 -2.56 -10.91 -39.65
CA VAL A 642 -1.49 -10.44 -40.53
C VAL A 642 -0.31 -9.99 -39.68
N ALA A 643 0.77 -10.77 -39.71
CA ALA A 643 2.09 -10.33 -39.28
C ALA A 643 2.79 -9.63 -40.47
N LYS A 644 3.38 -8.47 -40.21
CA LYS A 644 4.10 -7.63 -41.20
C LYS A 644 5.54 -7.41 -40.76
#